data_AF-A0A6P6J3J0-F1
#
_entry.id   AF-A0A6P6J3J0-F1
#
_cell.length_a   1.000
_cell.length_b   1.000
_cell.length_c   1.000
_cell.angle_alpha   90.00
_cell.angle_beta   90.00
_cell.angle_gamma   90.00
#
_symmetry.space_group_name_H-M   'P 1'
#
loop_
_entity.id
_entity.type
_entity.pdbx_description
1 polymer ?
#
loop_
_entity_poly.entity_id
_entity_poly.type
_entity_poly.pdbx_seq_one_letter_code
_entity_poly.pdbx_strand_id
1 'polypeptide(L)'
;MKAYEEITHQEAESADDFKALRIVAEAEKLMLSVNEWSLSDAEKHLRDLLRMRRQIKECTTSFTKWIDIFLSNEALQKFLTNVTTAYADDNIRFLMYLVMETHCHEVKEFPNREQILEWVKGFSEVAKDACFMFTPIQQFSDVLKVLETASEDFLQSSDEDLKVTITCKVTHAINSWLETMKENGLDDLVLLVLSVTKHAGHREDTFHPLLDIQEIYFLTEGLSDVHRKYWEFHKESVLKGQAYSLLTLLTASHRGREICVDKNKSLDAFKQTMKRDINTDLKQIIADFSKHENWKLLEEQLRSMIYGTSELEGNSTLTGISENIEATDSSKTQDAVNADPVDPYPKLNIGLPSQYKELFDRLDLLKYYPAKLSNSNLYNINRLSTCITQTVTEKELWPFFIYRLLTRDVNVRFLCIEPTLQISSKSLSFSLENFCNFKATDVDYVVNEAHIHPMDIYMAVYHCSNDFVRQFIFTQLSKCHFAVPLLVPSLSNQQIELPVWPLQISAITLQATEQSPVTGSVLDTSLPVVTFMRLGTSVTSKSKIMNDMMYKNGHPTFFSRHCRGSTTTRVLLEGVAEISWYLPEGKKSDISESCMAFINLHGDACKHPQQVQFLTGISSVIVLLLPENLSDSAIKERINYFLNCGTPFIALFSGIETTDKRDPNRIAAKNRNEAELIQETLFKINQVLSKGNLNKILKDNFEQGRKQGFIVETEAELKGREKAKVLIDILYGEKMTKGKVTDNKSLGLKDVHLPLQDTLWMQWCIKDKEFHRIQCKKNMSIEQQRAEIAEEKMKIRADQQKKSSENIFMKEFLQYAVSVEENERLYFLNWFKKCLDEALRDNIVDLTQLYNRTWLKYRGASDGERRKYQTYLCELSKRIKHATVGLQHIFREISQLYESHMSVEDSKTIHGIALDKLPEMGVDLMLSGHPLELMDGDVNYVAIDWVSAVLDNLIHKLGDKRVLVLSVVGLQSSGKSTLLNTMFGLDFAVSSGPCTRGAFMHLLPVEEQIRDKLLFDYVLVLDTEGLRSTVTDPDVVVKNDNELATLIIGISDITLVNVMGENLCEVQNILQVCFQAFLKMKNVNIKPSCMFVHQNVSDISAKDKNQGGRIQLIEKLDEISRAAAEEENQVVVGFSDIIKFDVNTDVFYFKNLLEGDPPMAPPNPSYSQNVQELKKRVLSISTWQQNCVQ
;
A
#
# COMPACT_ATOMS: atom_id res chain seq x y z
N MET A 1 69.17 18.52 32.54
CA MET A 1 68.68 18.96 33.87
C MET A 1 69.79 19.60 34.69
N LYS A 2 70.82 18.88 35.16
CA LYS A 2 71.91 19.49 35.97
C LYS A 2 72.57 20.74 35.37
N ALA A 3 72.91 20.72 34.07
CA ALA A 3 73.50 21.89 33.41
C ALA A 3 72.52 23.08 33.26
N TYR A 4 71.20 22.84 33.24
CA TYR A 4 70.19 23.90 33.18
C TYR A 4 70.03 24.56 34.56
N GLU A 5 69.91 23.75 35.62
CA GLU A 5 69.80 24.24 37.00
C GLU A 5 71.06 25.00 37.44
N GLU A 6 72.24 24.57 36.99
CA GLU A 6 73.52 25.27 37.24
C GLU A 6 73.61 26.64 36.53
N ILE A 7 72.96 26.80 35.36
CA ILE A 7 73.04 28.03 34.56
C ILE A 7 71.91 29.00 34.92
N THR A 8 70.70 28.52 35.21
CA THR A 8 69.51 29.36 35.39
C THR A 8 69.12 29.56 36.85
N HIS A 9 69.70 28.79 37.78
CA HIS A 9 69.35 28.78 39.21
C HIS A 9 67.86 28.55 39.50
N GLN A 10 67.11 28.00 38.55
CA GLN A 10 65.71 27.57 38.71
C GLN A 10 65.64 26.05 38.73
N GLU A 11 64.86 25.47 39.64
CA GLU A 11 64.59 24.03 39.69
C GLU A 11 63.96 23.59 38.36
N ALA A 12 64.50 22.53 37.75
CA ALA A 12 64.03 22.08 36.44
C ALA A 12 62.59 21.53 36.48
N GLU A 13 61.97 21.40 37.66
CA GLU A 13 60.64 20.82 37.85
C GLU A 13 59.48 21.71 37.36
N SER A 14 59.67 23.03 37.17
CA SER A 14 58.55 23.96 36.96
C SER A 14 58.29 24.42 35.51
N ALA A 15 58.98 23.90 34.50
CA ALA A 15 58.71 24.25 33.09
C ALA A 15 58.11 23.08 32.31
N ASP A 16 57.03 23.33 31.55
CA ASP A 16 56.29 22.31 30.78
C ASP A 16 57.19 21.48 29.83
N ASP A 17 58.25 22.10 29.28
CA ASP A 17 59.23 21.42 28.43
C ASP A 17 60.03 20.31 29.17
N PHE A 18 60.28 20.46 30.47
CA PHE A 18 60.95 19.42 31.27
C PHE A 18 60.00 18.30 31.69
N LYS A 19 58.71 18.59 31.85
CA LYS A 19 57.67 17.59 32.10
C LYS A 19 57.50 16.67 30.90
N ALA A 20 57.51 17.23 29.69
CA ALA A 20 57.54 16.45 28.45
C ALA A 20 58.79 15.57 28.33
N LEU A 21 59.98 16.09 28.66
CA LEU A 21 61.24 15.30 28.64
C LEU A 21 61.24 14.16 29.67
N ARG A 22 60.66 14.37 30.85
CA ARG A 22 60.54 13.34 31.89
C ARG A 22 59.56 12.23 31.50
N ILE A 23 58.41 12.58 30.92
CA ILE A 23 57.42 11.61 30.41
C ILE A 23 58.01 10.82 29.24
N VAL A 24 58.80 11.46 28.36
CA VAL A 24 59.53 10.76 27.29
C VAL A 24 60.57 9.79 27.88
N ALA A 25 61.33 10.18 28.92
CA ALA A 25 62.28 9.28 29.58
C ALA A 25 61.58 8.11 30.33
N GLU A 26 60.40 8.35 30.89
CA GLU A 26 59.58 7.33 31.55
C GLU A 26 58.96 6.36 30.52
N ALA A 27 58.55 6.88 29.36
CA ALA A 27 58.15 6.09 28.21
C ALA A 27 59.30 5.21 27.67
N GLU A 28 60.49 5.78 27.48
CA GLU A 28 61.68 5.02 27.06
C GLU A 28 62.05 3.92 28.08
N LYS A 29 61.91 4.20 29.38
CA LYS A 29 62.13 3.21 30.45
C LYS A 29 61.07 2.10 30.42
N LEU A 30 59.80 2.44 30.17
CA LEU A 30 58.75 1.44 29.99
C LEU A 30 59.08 0.54 28.78
N MET A 31 59.56 1.11 27.68
CA MET A 31 59.95 0.37 26.48
C MET A 31 61.12 -0.58 26.69
N LEU A 32 62.07 -0.26 27.58
CA LEU A 32 63.14 -1.18 27.96
C LEU A 32 62.63 -2.43 28.70
N SER A 33 61.52 -2.31 29.44
CA SER A 33 60.91 -3.42 30.19
C SER A 33 60.07 -4.38 29.34
N VAL A 34 59.72 -4.00 28.11
CA VAL A 34 58.82 -4.78 27.24
C VAL A 34 59.33 -6.18 26.93
N ASN A 35 60.66 -6.37 26.88
CA ASN A 35 61.28 -7.68 26.67
C ASN A 35 61.03 -8.66 27.84
N GLU A 36 60.68 -8.16 29.02
CA GLU A 36 60.41 -8.95 30.23
C GLU A 36 58.91 -9.12 30.49
N TRP A 37 58.03 -8.53 29.66
CA TRP A 37 56.59 -8.60 29.86
C TRP A 37 56.04 -10.01 29.70
N SER A 38 55.23 -10.43 30.66
CA SER A 38 54.56 -11.73 30.64
C SER A 38 53.29 -11.63 29.79
N LEU A 39 52.98 -12.70 29.05
CA LEU A 39 51.70 -12.78 28.34
C LEU A 39 50.51 -12.79 29.32
N SER A 40 50.66 -13.40 30.50
CA SER A 40 49.62 -13.48 31.53
C SER A 40 49.10 -12.12 32.02
N ASP A 41 49.91 -11.06 31.92
CA ASP A 41 49.55 -9.71 32.36
C ASP A 41 49.18 -8.77 31.19
N ALA A 42 48.84 -9.32 30.02
CA ALA A 42 48.63 -8.56 28.78
C ALA A 42 47.62 -7.40 28.91
N GLU A 43 46.50 -7.60 29.62
CA GLU A 43 45.49 -6.56 29.81
C GLU A 43 46.05 -5.35 30.58
N LYS A 44 46.81 -5.60 31.65
CA LYS A 44 47.45 -4.57 32.46
C LYS A 44 48.46 -3.78 31.63
N HIS A 45 49.30 -4.49 30.86
CA HIS A 45 50.28 -3.86 29.98
C HIS A 45 49.64 -3.00 28.89
N LEU A 46 48.52 -3.44 28.29
CA LEU A 46 47.77 -2.62 27.32
C LEU A 46 47.16 -1.36 27.96
N ARG A 47 46.64 -1.45 29.19
CA ARG A 47 46.14 -0.27 29.92
C ARG A 47 47.26 0.71 30.26
N ASP A 48 48.43 0.22 30.67
CA ASP A 48 49.60 1.08 30.96
C ASP A 48 50.09 1.81 29.69
N LEU A 49 50.03 1.14 28.52
CA LEU A 49 50.29 1.76 27.22
C LEU A 49 49.28 2.87 26.89
N LEU A 50 47.98 2.64 27.10
CA LEU A 50 46.96 3.67 26.88
C LEU A 50 47.13 4.87 27.81
N ARG A 51 47.52 4.64 29.06
CA ARG A 51 47.84 5.71 30.02
C ARG A 51 49.03 6.54 29.53
N MET A 52 50.11 5.91 29.04
CA MET A 52 51.25 6.64 28.45
C MET A 52 50.89 7.38 27.18
N ARG A 53 50.11 6.78 26.29
CA ARG A 53 49.61 7.43 25.07
C ARG A 53 48.90 8.74 25.41
N ARG A 54 48.04 8.72 26.43
CA ARG A 54 47.32 9.90 26.91
C ARG A 54 48.27 10.97 27.48
N GLN A 55 49.20 10.59 28.35
CA GLN A 55 50.15 11.54 28.95
C GLN A 55 51.07 12.20 27.89
N ILE A 56 51.50 11.45 26.88
CA ILE A 56 52.28 11.98 25.75
C ILE A 56 51.43 12.94 24.91
N LYS A 57 50.16 12.61 24.63
CA LYS A 57 49.24 13.49 23.90
C LYS A 57 49.02 14.80 24.64
N GLU A 58 48.77 14.74 25.94
CA GLU A 58 48.54 15.92 26.80
C GLU A 58 49.77 16.84 26.90
N CYS A 59 51.00 16.29 26.93
CA CYS A 59 52.20 17.09 27.12
C CYS A 59 52.90 17.54 25.83
N THR A 60 52.70 16.85 24.71
CA THR A 60 53.44 17.12 23.47
C THR A 60 52.57 17.56 22.31
N THR A 61 51.24 17.44 22.39
CA THR A 61 50.26 17.77 21.34
C THR A 61 50.51 17.11 19.97
N SER A 62 51.46 16.17 19.89
CA SER A 62 51.98 15.59 18.66
C SER A 62 52.01 14.05 18.76
N PHE A 63 51.27 13.39 17.87
CA PHE A 63 51.17 11.93 17.81
C PHE A 63 52.45 11.24 17.30
N THR A 64 53.35 11.98 16.64
CA THR A 64 54.56 11.44 16.03
C THR A 64 55.51 10.81 17.04
N LYS A 65 55.60 11.35 18.27
CA LYS A 65 56.42 10.76 19.34
C LYS A 65 55.89 9.43 19.87
N TRP A 66 54.57 9.24 19.89
CA TRP A 66 53.96 7.96 20.27
C TRP A 66 54.35 6.87 19.26
N ILE A 67 54.32 7.22 17.97
CA ILE A 67 54.73 6.32 16.89
C ILE A 67 56.20 5.95 17.02
N ASP A 68 57.09 6.95 17.13
CA ASP A 68 58.54 6.73 17.13
C ASP A 68 59.03 5.95 18.35
N ILE A 69 58.43 6.15 19.53
CA ILE A 69 58.88 5.50 20.78
C ILE A 69 58.26 4.11 20.96
N PHE A 70 56.96 3.97 20.69
CA PHE A 70 56.23 2.73 20.99
C PHE A 70 56.02 1.87 19.75
N LEU A 71 55.30 2.38 18.76
CA LEU A 71 54.86 1.57 17.62
C LEU A 71 56.00 1.17 16.68
N SER A 72 57.11 1.92 16.66
CA SER A 72 58.33 1.57 15.92
C SER A 72 59.26 0.59 16.66
N ASN A 73 58.95 0.19 17.90
CA ASN A 73 59.81 -0.68 18.68
C ASN A 73 59.54 -2.17 18.43
N GLU A 74 60.54 -2.91 17.95
CA GLU A 74 60.42 -4.33 17.60
C GLU A 74 59.98 -5.24 18.75
N ALA A 75 60.40 -4.96 19.99
CA ALA A 75 60.03 -5.77 21.15
C ALA A 75 58.52 -5.65 21.47
N LEU A 76 57.99 -4.43 21.37
CA LEU A 76 56.55 -4.20 21.53
C LEU A 76 55.76 -4.81 20.38
N GLN A 77 56.21 -4.63 19.13
CA GLN A 77 55.55 -5.26 17.98
C GLN A 77 55.48 -6.79 18.12
N LYS A 78 56.55 -7.42 18.63
CA LYS A 78 56.58 -8.86 18.93
C LYS A 78 55.65 -9.23 20.08
N PHE A 79 55.59 -8.43 21.15
CA PHE A 79 54.63 -8.62 22.24
C PHE A 79 53.18 -8.54 21.75
N LEU A 80 52.82 -7.50 20.99
CA LEU A 80 51.47 -7.34 20.43
C LEU A 80 51.11 -8.51 19.51
N THR A 81 52.05 -8.97 18.68
CA THR A 81 51.88 -10.19 17.87
C THR A 81 51.60 -11.41 18.75
N ASN A 82 52.39 -11.62 19.81
CA ASN A 82 52.21 -12.75 20.72
C ASN A 82 50.84 -12.69 21.43
N VAL A 83 50.38 -11.49 21.82
CA VAL A 83 49.04 -11.30 22.40
C VAL A 83 47.95 -11.74 21.42
N THR A 84 48.06 -11.40 20.13
CA THR A 84 47.08 -11.86 19.12
C THR A 84 47.04 -13.38 18.95
N THR A 85 48.16 -14.07 19.18
CA THR A 85 48.21 -15.54 19.12
C THR A 85 47.78 -16.24 20.41
N ALA A 86 47.94 -15.58 21.56
CA ALA A 86 47.71 -16.18 22.88
C ALA A 86 46.30 -15.92 23.43
N TYR A 87 45.66 -14.82 23.03
CA TYR A 87 44.37 -14.39 23.56
C TYR A 87 43.29 -14.39 22.47
N ALA A 88 42.06 -14.70 22.88
CA ALA A 88 40.86 -14.58 22.05
C ALA A 88 39.79 -13.68 22.70
N ASP A 89 40.12 -13.02 23.80
CA ASP A 89 39.22 -12.18 24.60
C ASP A 89 38.93 -10.84 23.90
N ASP A 90 37.65 -10.47 23.82
CA ASP A 90 37.17 -9.24 23.19
C ASP A 90 37.59 -7.97 23.94
N ASN A 91 37.78 -8.02 25.27
CA ASN A 91 38.31 -6.89 26.04
C ASN A 91 39.76 -6.59 25.67
N ILE A 92 40.57 -7.63 25.49
CA ILE A 92 41.98 -7.49 25.08
C ILE A 92 42.05 -7.02 23.62
N ARG A 93 41.15 -7.50 22.74
CA ARG A 93 41.02 -6.98 21.36
C ARG A 93 40.64 -5.51 21.32
N PHE A 94 39.73 -5.05 22.18
CA PHE A 94 39.33 -3.65 22.26
C PHE A 94 40.45 -2.75 22.79
N LEU A 95 41.16 -3.18 23.85
CA LEU A 95 42.35 -2.46 24.33
C LEU A 95 43.44 -2.43 23.25
N MET A 96 43.62 -3.53 22.50
CA MET A 96 44.52 -3.59 21.35
C MET A 96 44.09 -2.62 20.25
N TYR A 97 42.80 -2.53 19.93
CA TYR A 97 42.24 -1.56 18.99
C TYR A 97 42.60 -0.13 19.41
N LEU A 98 42.30 0.24 20.66
CA LEU A 98 42.59 1.58 21.19
C LEU A 98 44.09 1.90 21.23
N VAL A 99 44.97 0.91 21.41
CA VAL A 99 46.42 1.12 21.33
C VAL A 99 46.85 1.38 19.87
N MET A 100 46.16 0.74 18.91
CA MET A 100 46.49 0.76 17.48
C MET A 100 45.79 1.88 16.68
N GLU A 101 44.69 2.48 17.17
CA GLU A 101 43.83 3.33 16.32
C GLU A 101 44.41 4.72 15.97
N THR A 102 43.97 5.24 14.80
CA THR A 102 44.16 6.55 14.10
C THR A 102 45.45 6.81 13.31
N HIS A 103 46.63 6.32 13.72
CA HIS A 103 47.89 6.62 12.99
C HIS A 103 48.83 5.42 12.76
N CYS A 104 48.38 4.18 13.01
CA CYS A 104 49.23 2.98 12.84
C CYS A 104 49.62 2.71 11.37
N HIS A 105 48.89 3.29 10.42
CA HIS A 105 49.24 3.24 8.99
C HIS A 105 50.48 4.07 8.64
N GLU A 106 50.91 4.99 9.52
CA GLU A 106 52.05 5.88 9.31
C GLU A 106 53.39 5.23 9.70
N VAL A 107 53.37 4.08 10.37
CA VAL A 107 54.58 3.31 10.76
C VAL A 107 55.15 2.58 9.54
N LYS A 108 56.41 2.88 9.18
CA LYS A 108 57.06 2.33 7.98
C LYS A 108 57.40 0.83 8.08
N GLU A 109 57.84 0.36 9.25
CA GLU A 109 58.25 -1.03 9.49
C GLU A 109 57.49 -1.61 10.69
N PHE A 110 56.39 -2.34 10.42
CA PHE A 110 55.61 -3.04 11.44
C PHE A 110 55.25 -4.46 10.94
N PRO A 111 56.06 -5.47 11.29
CA PRO A 111 55.82 -6.87 10.93
C PRO A 111 54.49 -7.37 11.51
N ASN A 112 53.76 -8.19 10.76
CA ASN A 112 52.45 -8.75 11.14
C ASN A 112 51.35 -7.70 11.40
N ARG A 113 51.51 -6.44 10.98
CA ARG A 113 50.49 -5.39 11.12
C ARG A 113 49.15 -5.80 10.51
N GLU A 114 49.14 -6.38 9.31
CA GLU A 114 47.90 -6.85 8.68
C GLU A 114 47.23 -7.95 9.49
N GLN A 115 48.00 -8.88 10.06
CA GLN A 115 47.48 -9.94 10.93
C GLN A 115 46.92 -9.39 12.24
N ILE A 116 47.58 -8.42 12.88
CA ILE A 116 47.09 -7.76 14.09
C ILE A 116 45.82 -6.96 13.77
N LEU A 117 45.82 -6.20 12.67
CA LEU A 117 44.65 -5.43 12.24
C LEU A 117 43.50 -6.34 11.82
N GLU A 118 43.76 -7.50 11.20
CA GLU A 118 42.74 -8.49 10.85
C GLU A 118 42.21 -9.18 12.11
N TRP A 119 43.05 -9.51 13.10
CA TRP A 119 42.63 -10.05 14.39
C TRP A 119 41.78 -9.04 15.19
N VAL A 120 42.17 -7.77 15.17
CA VAL A 120 41.39 -6.67 15.74
C VAL A 120 40.11 -6.42 14.95
N LYS A 121 40.12 -6.52 13.61
CA LYS A 121 38.92 -6.44 12.76
C LYS A 121 38.01 -7.65 12.87
N GLY A 122 38.53 -8.82 13.28
CA GLY A 122 37.75 -10.02 13.61
C GLY A 122 36.75 -9.80 14.75
N PHE A 123 36.87 -8.68 15.47
CA PHE A 123 35.86 -8.12 16.36
C PHE A 123 34.55 -7.70 15.64
N SER A 124 34.48 -7.65 14.29
CA SER A 124 33.36 -7.00 13.59
C SER A 124 32.26 -7.89 13.00
N GLU A 125 32.23 -9.21 13.20
CA GLU A 125 31.07 -10.02 12.72
C GLU A 125 30.48 -11.01 13.73
N VAL A 126 31.19 -11.39 14.80
CA VAL A 126 30.64 -12.30 15.85
C VAL A 126 30.46 -11.60 17.20
N ALA A 127 31.03 -10.40 17.39
CA ALA A 127 30.81 -9.56 18.58
C ALA A 127 29.74 -8.47 18.39
N LYS A 128 28.85 -8.60 17.39
CA LYS A 128 27.57 -7.86 17.35
C LYS A 128 26.48 -8.51 18.21
N ASP A 129 26.63 -9.80 18.54
CA ASP A 129 25.59 -10.55 19.25
C ASP A 129 26.00 -10.97 20.69
N ALA A 130 27.20 -10.62 21.17
CA ALA A 130 27.68 -11.11 22.48
C ALA A 130 28.45 -10.12 23.38
N CYS A 131 28.54 -8.83 23.07
CA CYS A 131 29.03 -7.83 24.03
C CYS A 131 28.10 -6.62 24.08
N PHE A 132 27.42 -6.44 25.21
CA PHE A 132 26.97 -5.12 25.63
C PHE A 132 28.16 -4.15 25.49
N MET A 133 27.85 -2.91 25.11
CA MET A 133 28.72 -1.74 24.97
C MET A 133 29.11 -1.36 23.53
N PHE A 134 28.13 -0.66 22.93
CA PHE A 134 28.18 0.31 21.81
C PHE A 134 27.63 -0.17 20.46
N THR A 135 26.30 -0.24 20.40
CA THR A 135 25.51 -0.16 19.17
C THR A 135 25.62 1.22 18.54
N PRO A 136 25.64 1.36 17.19
CA PRO A 136 25.47 2.65 16.52
C PRO A 136 24.18 3.31 17.00
N ILE A 137 24.28 4.53 17.53
CA ILE A 137 23.15 5.20 18.15
C ILE A 137 22.34 5.92 17.07
N GLN A 138 21.19 5.33 16.73
CA GLN A 138 20.27 5.89 15.75
C GLN A 138 19.19 6.79 16.37
N GLN A 139 18.94 6.66 17.69
CA GLN A 139 17.85 7.35 18.38
C GLN A 139 18.35 8.10 19.62
N PHE A 140 17.71 9.24 19.93
CA PHE A 140 18.03 10.05 21.12
C PHE A 140 17.86 9.28 22.44
N SER A 141 16.90 8.36 22.50
CA SER A 141 16.64 7.49 23.66
C SER A 141 17.86 6.65 24.04
N ASP A 142 18.70 6.26 23.08
CA ASP A 142 19.90 5.46 23.34
C ASP A 142 21.03 6.33 23.92
N VAL A 143 21.12 7.61 23.52
CA VAL A 143 22.04 8.59 24.15
C VAL A 143 21.65 8.80 25.62
N LEU A 144 20.36 8.93 25.91
CA LEU A 144 19.87 9.08 27.28
C LEU A 144 20.17 7.85 28.15
N LYS A 145 19.93 6.63 27.63
CA LYS A 145 20.31 5.40 28.34
C LYS A 145 21.80 5.33 28.66
N VAL A 146 22.66 5.76 27.74
CA VAL A 146 24.11 5.79 27.98
C VAL A 146 24.46 6.81 29.08
N LEU A 147 23.84 7.98 29.08
CA LEU A 147 24.04 9.00 30.11
C LEU A 147 23.49 8.57 31.49
N GLU A 148 22.34 7.90 31.52
CA GLU A 148 21.75 7.31 32.74
C GLU A 148 22.66 6.21 33.31
N THR A 149 23.10 5.28 32.47
CA THR A 149 24.04 4.21 32.87
C THR A 149 25.36 4.81 33.37
N ALA A 150 25.86 5.84 32.70
CA ALA A 150 27.07 6.56 33.12
C ALA A 150 26.89 7.21 34.50
N SER A 151 25.72 7.78 34.78
CA SER A 151 25.42 8.37 36.09
C SER A 151 25.33 7.31 37.21
N GLU A 152 24.78 6.13 36.90
CA GLU A 152 24.73 4.98 37.82
C GLU A 152 26.12 4.39 38.09
N ASP A 153 26.96 4.25 37.06
CA ASP A 153 28.35 3.79 37.18
C ASP A 153 29.16 4.71 38.12
N PHE A 154 28.96 6.03 38.01
CA PHE A 154 29.59 7.03 38.88
C PHE A 154 29.13 6.98 40.35
N LEU A 155 27.92 6.50 40.62
CA LEU A 155 27.42 6.31 41.98
C LEU A 155 28.07 5.10 42.68
N GLN A 156 28.62 4.14 41.92
CA GLN A 156 29.21 2.91 42.45
C GLN A 156 30.71 3.02 42.74
N SER A 157 31.48 3.79 41.96
CA SER A 157 32.89 4.10 42.26
C SER A 157 33.34 5.38 41.52
N SER A 158 34.35 6.08 42.04
CA SER A 158 34.88 7.33 41.46
C SER A 158 36.35 7.22 41.08
N ASP A 159 36.76 6.04 40.61
CA ASP A 159 38.13 5.79 40.19
C ASP A 159 38.46 6.53 38.88
N GLU A 160 39.71 6.96 38.71
CA GLU A 160 40.19 7.64 37.50
C GLU A 160 39.99 6.77 36.25
N ASP A 161 40.23 5.45 36.36
CA ASP A 161 40.04 4.51 35.26
C ASP A 161 38.54 4.38 34.86
N LEU A 162 37.61 4.56 35.81
CA LEU A 162 36.17 4.57 35.53
C LEU A 162 35.75 5.86 34.81
N LYS A 163 36.30 7.01 35.21
CA LYS A 163 36.07 8.31 34.53
C LYS A 163 36.47 8.26 33.06
N VAL A 164 37.62 7.64 32.75
CA VAL A 164 38.08 7.46 31.37
C VAL A 164 37.09 6.58 30.60
N THR A 165 36.72 5.46 31.19
CA THR A 165 35.80 4.49 30.57
C THR A 165 34.48 5.17 30.24
N ILE A 166 33.84 5.84 31.21
CA ILE A 166 32.56 6.55 31.06
C ILE A 166 32.65 7.67 30.02
N THR A 167 33.71 8.49 30.08
CA THR A 167 33.90 9.58 29.11
C THR A 167 33.97 9.04 27.68
N CYS A 168 34.65 7.92 27.45
CA CYS A 168 34.67 7.25 26.14
C CYS A 168 33.27 6.76 25.73
N LYS A 169 32.50 6.16 26.65
CA LYS A 169 31.12 5.70 26.36
C LYS A 169 30.23 6.84 25.87
N VAL A 170 30.21 7.94 26.62
CA VAL A 170 29.37 9.12 26.34
C VAL A 170 29.82 9.83 25.06
N THR A 171 31.14 9.93 24.84
CA THR A 171 31.70 10.50 23.62
C THR A 171 31.23 9.75 22.38
N HIS A 172 31.35 8.42 22.39
CA HIS A 172 30.94 7.58 21.27
C HIS A 172 29.44 7.72 21.00
N ALA A 173 28.62 7.70 22.06
CA ALA A 173 27.18 7.83 21.96
C ALA A 173 26.74 9.14 21.29
N ILE A 174 27.32 10.26 21.71
CA ILE A 174 26.99 11.58 21.16
C ILE A 174 27.49 11.74 19.72
N ASN A 175 28.72 11.30 19.42
CA ASN A 175 29.26 11.43 18.06
C ASN A 175 28.50 10.54 17.06
N SER A 176 28.18 9.31 17.43
CA SER A 176 27.39 8.40 16.59
C SER A 176 26.00 8.96 16.28
N TRP A 177 25.37 9.61 17.28
CA TRP A 177 24.10 10.27 17.08
C TRP A 177 24.22 11.52 16.19
N LEU A 178 25.27 12.33 16.38
CA LEU A 178 25.55 13.51 15.54
C LEU A 178 25.78 13.15 14.07
N GLU A 179 26.48 12.05 13.79
CA GLU A 179 26.66 11.54 12.42
C GLU A 179 25.33 11.12 11.80
N THR A 180 24.52 10.37 12.54
CA THR A 180 23.18 9.95 12.10
C THR A 180 22.27 11.13 11.78
N MET A 181 22.31 12.20 12.58
CA MET A 181 21.52 13.41 12.32
C MET A 181 21.97 14.18 11.08
N LYS A 182 23.29 14.25 10.82
CA LYS A 182 23.84 14.84 9.60
C LYS A 182 23.44 14.04 8.35
N GLU A 183 23.46 12.72 8.41
CA GLU A 183 23.02 11.85 7.29
C GLU A 183 21.53 12.04 6.97
N ASN A 184 20.71 12.36 7.98
CA ASN A 184 19.27 12.60 7.84
C ASN A 184 18.90 14.05 7.48
N GLY A 185 19.87 14.96 7.30
CA GLY A 185 19.64 16.36 6.91
C GLY A 185 19.05 17.24 8.03
N LEU A 186 19.29 16.92 9.31
CA LEU A 186 18.83 17.67 10.48
C LEU A 186 19.91 18.62 11.02
N ASP A 187 20.41 19.51 10.16
CA ASP A 187 21.59 20.36 10.45
C ASP A 187 21.36 21.40 11.57
N ASP A 188 20.14 21.89 11.74
CA ASP A 188 19.75 22.80 12.82
C ASP A 188 19.72 22.12 14.19
N LEU A 189 19.23 20.88 14.26
CA LEU A 189 19.31 20.07 15.48
C LEU A 189 20.75 19.71 15.83
N VAL A 190 21.60 19.39 14.84
CA VAL A 190 23.04 19.14 15.04
C VAL A 190 23.71 20.36 15.68
N LEU A 191 23.44 21.57 15.19
CA LEU A 191 23.95 22.80 15.79
C LEU A 191 23.49 22.97 17.25
N LEU A 192 22.23 22.63 17.52
CA LEU A 192 21.64 22.77 18.84
C LEU A 192 22.26 21.79 19.85
N VAL A 193 22.45 20.53 19.46
CA VAL A 193 23.13 19.51 20.27
C VAL A 193 24.58 19.89 20.53
N LEU A 194 25.32 20.31 19.49
CA LEU A 194 26.69 20.80 19.64
C LEU A 194 26.78 22.03 20.55
N SER A 195 25.75 22.86 20.59
CA SER A 195 25.71 23.99 21.51
C SER A 195 25.68 23.51 22.96
N VAL A 196 24.88 22.50 23.30
CA VAL A 196 24.80 21.94 24.66
C VAL A 196 26.08 21.19 25.02
N THR A 197 26.59 20.33 24.14
CA THR A 197 27.76 19.48 24.45
C THR A 197 29.05 20.28 24.59
N LYS A 198 29.20 21.40 23.87
CA LYS A 198 30.31 22.34 24.05
C LYS A 198 30.38 22.94 25.45
N HIS A 199 29.23 23.16 26.11
CA HIS A 199 29.21 23.65 27.49
C HIS A 199 29.71 22.61 28.50
N ALA A 200 29.63 21.33 28.16
CA ALA A 200 30.20 20.22 28.92
C ALA A 200 31.65 19.87 28.52
N GLY A 201 32.30 20.65 27.64
CA GLY A 201 33.70 20.46 27.25
C GLY A 201 33.95 19.62 25.99
N HIS A 202 32.93 19.33 25.16
CA HIS A 202 33.12 18.61 23.90
C HIS A 202 33.93 19.42 22.87
N ARG A 203 35.07 18.87 22.39
CA ARG A 203 35.95 19.43 21.36
C ARG A 203 36.59 18.29 20.54
N GLU A 204 36.68 18.44 19.22
CA GLU A 204 37.40 17.50 18.32
C GLU A 204 37.11 16.03 18.64
N ASP A 205 35.81 15.69 18.63
CA ASP A 205 35.27 14.35 18.84
C ASP A 205 35.50 13.72 20.23
N THR A 206 35.91 14.49 21.25
CA THR A 206 36.06 14.01 22.64
C THR A 206 35.71 15.08 23.69
N PHE A 207 35.44 14.68 24.93
CA PHE A 207 35.23 15.62 26.05
C PHE A 207 36.54 15.97 26.76
N HIS A 208 36.78 17.28 26.94
CA HIS A 208 37.92 17.83 27.66
C HIS A 208 37.46 18.97 28.60
N PRO A 209 37.56 18.82 29.94
CA PRO A 209 38.11 17.69 30.74
C PRO A 209 37.24 16.42 30.75
N LEU A 210 37.69 15.35 31.43
CA LEU A 210 36.89 14.12 31.64
C LEU A 210 35.55 14.46 32.29
N LEU A 211 34.49 13.80 31.84
CA LEU A 211 33.15 14.01 32.37
C LEU A 211 33.07 13.53 33.81
N ASP A 212 32.56 14.39 34.69
CA ASP A 212 32.11 14.04 36.02
C ASP A 212 30.59 13.87 36.09
N ILE A 213 30.08 13.49 37.26
CA ILE A 213 28.66 13.23 37.47
C ILE A 213 27.79 14.50 37.27
N GLN A 214 28.31 15.70 37.55
CA GLN A 214 27.61 16.97 37.30
C GLN A 214 27.53 17.27 35.81
N GLU A 215 28.58 17.00 35.03
CA GLU A 215 28.53 17.17 33.58
C GLU A 215 27.57 16.17 32.92
N ILE A 216 27.49 14.94 33.42
CA ILE A 216 26.53 13.95 32.91
C ILE A 216 25.10 14.41 33.18
N TYR A 217 24.77 14.85 34.40
CA TYR A 217 23.43 15.38 34.68
C TYR A 217 23.07 16.59 33.82
N PHE A 218 24.04 17.49 33.59
CA PHE A 218 23.86 18.63 32.70
C PHE A 218 23.59 18.19 31.25
N LEU A 219 24.33 17.19 30.74
CA LEU A 219 24.09 16.65 29.41
C LEU A 219 22.71 15.98 29.32
N THR A 220 22.30 15.21 30.32
CA THR A 220 21.00 14.55 30.35
C THR A 220 19.85 15.55 30.34
N GLU A 221 19.88 16.55 31.22
CA GLU A 221 18.83 17.57 31.31
C GLU A 221 18.84 18.49 30.07
N GLY A 222 20.02 19.00 29.73
CA GLY A 222 20.21 19.95 28.64
C GLY A 222 19.82 19.37 27.29
N LEU A 223 20.24 18.15 26.96
CA LEU A 223 19.87 17.51 25.69
C LEU A 223 18.39 17.12 25.66
N SER A 224 17.81 16.69 26.78
CA SER A 224 16.38 16.35 26.85
C SER A 224 15.49 17.55 26.58
N ASP A 225 15.80 18.69 27.20
CA ASP A 225 15.02 19.92 27.03
C ASP A 225 15.14 20.49 25.61
N VAL A 226 16.36 20.48 25.08
CA VAL A 226 16.67 20.87 23.70
C VAL A 226 15.91 20.02 22.70
N HIS A 227 15.97 18.69 22.85
CA HIS A 227 15.35 17.75 21.93
C HIS A 227 13.83 17.87 21.98
N ARG A 228 13.25 17.97 23.18
CA ARG A 228 11.80 18.12 23.37
C ARG A 228 11.28 19.42 22.73
N LYS A 229 11.86 20.57 23.08
CA LYS A 229 11.40 21.88 22.57
C LYS A 229 11.61 22.04 21.07
N TYR A 230 12.73 21.52 20.54
CA TYR A 230 12.97 21.52 19.10
C TYR A 230 11.85 20.78 18.36
N TRP A 231 11.50 19.56 18.80
CA TRP A 231 10.44 18.79 18.16
C TRP A 231 9.03 19.35 18.39
N GLU A 232 8.77 19.99 19.54
CA GLU A 232 7.53 20.74 19.78
C GLU A 232 7.35 21.85 18.72
N PHE A 233 8.34 22.72 18.53
CA PHE A 233 8.26 23.83 17.58
C PHE A 233 8.37 23.40 16.12
N HIS A 234 9.20 22.41 15.81
CA HIS A 234 9.37 21.89 14.45
C HIS A 234 8.12 21.14 13.96
N LYS A 235 7.32 20.54 14.87
CA LYS A 235 6.01 19.94 14.53
C LYS A 235 4.97 21.00 14.15
N GLU A 236 5.06 22.20 14.73
CA GLU A 236 4.18 23.33 14.38
C GLU A 236 4.58 23.97 13.05
N SER A 237 5.88 24.25 12.85
CA SER A 237 6.41 24.64 11.53
C SER A 237 7.94 24.55 11.50
N VAL A 238 8.49 24.29 10.31
CA VAL A 238 9.96 24.31 10.07
C VAL A 238 10.54 25.69 10.42
N LEU A 239 9.82 26.78 10.14
CA LEU A 239 10.25 28.15 10.49
C LEU A 239 10.43 28.31 12.01
N LYS A 240 9.46 27.84 12.82
CA LYS A 240 9.55 27.91 14.29
C LYS A 240 10.69 27.06 14.85
N GLY A 241 10.94 25.87 14.30
CA GLY A 241 12.08 25.03 14.66
C GLY A 241 13.43 25.70 14.38
N GLN A 242 13.59 26.27 13.19
CA GLN A 242 14.81 27.01 12.82
C GLN A 242 14.99 28.30 13.64
N ALA A 243 13.91 29.04 13.90
CA ALA A 243 13.93 30.25 14.73
C ALA A 243 14.28 29.93 16.20
N TYR A 244 13.72 28.87 16.76
CA TYR A 244 14.09 28.36 18.08
C TYR A 244 15.56 27.96 18.13
N SER A 245 16.07 27.33 17.07
CA SER A 245 17.46 26.92 17.00
C SER A 245 18.43 28.09 17.01
N LEU A 246 18.14 29.11 16.19
CA LEU A 246 18.92 30.34 16.16
C LEU A 246 18.82 31.11 17.50
N LEU A 247 17.62 31.23 18.09
CA LEU A 247 17.45 31.90 19.37
C LEU A 247 18.25 31.20 20.49
N THR A 248 18.22 29.88 20.52
CA THR A 248 18.96 29.08 21.52
C THR A 248 20.47 29.25 21.36
N LEU A 249 20.99 29.26 20.12
CA LEU A 249 22.41 29.52 19.84
C LEU A 249 22.87 30.92 20.26
N LEU A 250 21.98 31.91 20.23
CA LEU A 250 22.26 33.30 20.59
C LEU A 250 22.12 33.58 22.10
N THR A 251 21.36 32.76 22.83
CA THR A 251 20.96 33.00 24.23
C THR A 251 21.44 31.93 25.22
N ALA A 252 22.09 30.85 24.75
CA ALA A 252 22.64 29.81 25.62
C ALA A 252 23.61 30.41 26.65
N SER A 253 23.36 30.15 27.94
CA SER A 253 24.17 30.60 29.07
C SER A 253 24.46 29.44 30.03
N HIS A 254 25.59 29.50 30.74
CA HIS A 254 26.05 28.45 31.65
C HIS A 254 26.09 28.97 33.09
N ARG A 255 25.39 28.29 34.02
CA ARG A 255 25.44 28.48 35.48
C ARG A 255 25.52 29.95 35.94
N GLY A 256 24.64 30.81 35.40
CA GLY A 256 24.55 32.20 35.83
C GLY A 256 25.80 33.06 35.63
N ARG A 257 26.78 32.63 34.82
CA ARG A 257 27.85 33.49 34.30
C ARG A 257 27.53 33.80 32.84
N GLU A 258 27.38 35.08 32.51
CA GLU A 258 27.42 35.55 31.11
C GLU A 258 28.82 35.23 30.55
N ILE A 259 28.99 34.03 30.01
CA ILE A 259 30.08 33.75 29.09
C ILE A 259 29.63 34.40 27.79
N CYS A 260 30.38 35.40 27.35
CA CYS A 260 30.16 36.12 26.10
C CYS A 260 30.22 35.14 24.93
N VAL A 261 29.09 34.50 24.61
CA VAL A 261 28.89 33.83 23.34
C VAL A 261 29.08 34.91 22.31
N ASP A 262 30.14 34.81 21.51
CA ASP A 262 30.39 35.72 20.41
C ASP A 262 29.23 35.55 19.41
N LYS A 263 28.18 36.37 19.59
CA LYS A 263 26.91 36.24 18.85
C LYS A 263 27.14 36.29 17.34
N ASN A 264 28.18 37.00 16.89
CA ASN A 264 28.62 37.01 15.50
C ASN A 264 29.10 35.62 15.05
N LYS A 265 29.95 34.94 15.82
CA LYS A 265 30.41 33.58 15.49
C LYS A 265 29.28 32.56 15.51
N SER A 266 28.33 32.67 16.43
CA SER A 266 27.16 31.78 16.48
C SER A 266 26.24 31.99 15.27
N LEU A 267 26.01 33.25 14.88
CA LEU A 267 25.23 33.58 13.70
C LEU A 267 25.93 33.14 12.40
N ASP A 268 27.25 33.29 12.32
CA ASP A 268 28.04 32.83 11.18
C ASP A 268 28.09 31.30 11.08
N ALA A 269 28.21 30.59 12.22
CA ALA A 269 28.11 29.14 12.26
C ALA A 269 26.74 28.66 11.78
N PHE A 270 25.66 29.31 12.22
CA PHE A 270 24.30 29.02 11.74
C PHE A 270 24.17 29.25 10.23
N LYS A 271 24.64 30.39 9.72
CA LYS A 271 24.62 30.69 8.27
C LYS A 271 25.46 29.72 7.45
N GLN A 272 26.60 29.25 7.98
CA GLN A 272 27.50 28.36 7.26
C GLN A 272 26.95 26.94 7.16
N THR A 273 26.39 26.41 8.23
CA THR A 273 25.80 25.07 8.24
C THR A 273 24.49 25.04 7.45
N MET A 274 23.62 26.05 7.60
CA MET A 274 22.28 26.06 7.00
C MET A 274 22.22 26.60 5.55
N LYS A 275 23.34 26.73 4.82
CA LYS A 275 23.46 27.49 3.54
C LYS A 275 22.38 27.22 2.48
N ARG A 276 21.76 26.03 2.45
CA ARG A 276 20.75 25.65 1.45
C ARG A 276 19.31 25.66 1.99
N ASP A 277 19.11 25.53 3.30
CA ASP A 277 17.83 25.11 3.90
C ASP A 277 17.18 26.14 4.83
N ILE A 278 17.72 27.36 4.97
CA ILE A 278 17.05 28.43 5.77
C ILE A 278 15.76 28.87 5.07
N ASN A 279 14.67 28.89 5.84
CA ASN A 279 13.37 29.43 5.45
C ASN A 279 13.45 30.89 4.95
N THR A 280 12.60 31.28 4.00
CA THR A 280 12.58 32.61 3.38
C THR A 280 12.38 33.75 4.37
N ASP A 281 11.51 33.56 5.37
CA ASP A 281 11.16 34.61 6.33
C ASP A 281 12.30 34.82 7.34
N LEU A 282 12.95 33.73 7.75
CA LEU A 282 14.13 33.77 8.61
C LEU A 282 15.34 34.36 7.86
N LYS A 283 15.50 34.05 6.55
CA LYS A 283 16.50 34.71 5.69
C LYS A 283 16.28 36.22 5.63
N GLN A 284 15.04 36.68 5.54
CA GLN A 284 14.71 38.11 5.52
C GLN A 284 15.06 38.81 6.83
N ILE A 285 14.70 38.23 7.99
CA ILE A 285 15.11 38.79 9.29
C ILE A 285 16.63 38.84 9.44
N ILE A 286 17.33 37.76 9.08
CA ILE A 286 18.79 37.72 9.17
C ILE A 286 19.41 38.79 8.24
N ALA A 287 18.83 39.03 7.06
CA ALA A 287 19.25 40.09 6.15
C ALA A 287 18.95 41.49 6.71
N ASP A 288 17.81 41.70 7.35
CA ASP A 288 17.47 42.98 7.96
C ASP A 288 18.31 43.27 9.22
N PHE A 289 18.62 42.25 10.01
CA PHE A 289 19.61 42.34 11.09
C PHE A 289 20.99 42.77 10.55
N SER A 290 21.43 42.23 9.41
CA SER A 290 22.73 42.61 8.82
C SER A 290 22.82 44.08 8.36
N LYS A 291 21.69 44.81 8.28
CA LYS A 291 21.66 46.25 7.97
C LYS A 291 21.67 47.14 9.21
N HIS A 292 21.14 46.66 10.34
CA HIS A 292 20.87 47.46 11.53
C HIS A 292 21.65 47.04 12.79
N GLU A 293 22.26 45.84 12.81
CA GLU A 293 23.04 45.24 13.91
C GLU A 293 22.38 45.29 15.31
N ASN A 294 21.05 45.32 15.38
CA ASN A 294 20.32 45.39 16.65
C ASN A 294 19.96 43.99 17.17
N TRP A 295 20.75 43.48 18.11
CA TRP A 295 20.58 42.14 18.69
C TRP A 295 19.28 41.96 19.48
N LYS A 296 18.82 43.01 20.18
CA LYS A 296 17.56 42.93 20.96
C LYS A 296 16.36 42.80 20.04
N LEU A 297 16.36 43.55 18.94
CA LEU A 297 15.31 43.47 17.93
C LEU A 297 15.25 42.09 17.27
N LEU A 298 16.42 41.50 16.97
CA LEU A 298 16.49 40.14 16.42
C LEU A 298 15.93 39.10 17.39
N GLU A 299 16.28 39.17 18.68
CA GLU A 299 15.75 38.24 19.69
C GLU A 299 14.24 38.40 19.88
N GLU A 300 13.71 39.63 19.87
CA GLU A 300 12.27 39.90 19.96
C GLU A 300 11.51 39.40 18.72
N GLN A 301 12.06 39.58 17.52
CA GLN A 301 11.50 39.05 16.28
C GLN A 301 11.48 37.52 16.28
N LEU A 302 12.57 36.88 16.71
CA LEU A 302 12.63 35.42 16.84
C LEU A 302 11.64 34.90 17.88
N ARG A 303 11.52 35.55 19.05
CA ARG A 303 10.53 35.18 20.08
C ARG A 303 9.10 35.36 19.58
N SER A 304 8.82 36.45 18.87
CA SER A 304 7.51 36.69 18.25
C SER A 304 7.18 35.60 17.23
N MET A 305 8.15 35.12 16.45
CA MET A 305 7.95 34.01 15.51
C MET A 305 7.67 32.67 16.20
N ILE A 306 8.36 32.40 17.31
CA ILE A 306 8.20 31.13 18.05
C ILE A 306 6.86 31.11 18.79
N TYR A 307 6.55 32.17 19.56
CA TYR A 307 5.47 32.20 20.54
C TYR A 307 4.22 32.99 20.10
N GLY A 308 4.29 33.79 19.02
CA GLY A 308 3.19 34.67 18.59
C GLY A 308 3.13 35.99 19.37
N THR A 309 2.34 36.96 18.89
CA THR A 309 2.26 38.32 19.45
C THR A 309 1.44 38.43 20.75
N SER A 310 0.84 37.35 21.25
CA SER A 310 -0.06 37.40 22.43
C SER A 310 0.63 37.34 23.79
N GLU A 311 1.94 37.08 23.86
CA GLU A 311 2.69 36.95 25.14
C GLU A 311 3.67 38.10 25.43
N LEU A 312 3.73 39.14 24.59
CA LEU A 312 4.67 40.25 24.77
C LEU A 312 4.20 41.33 25.77
N GLU A 313 3.01 41.21 26.36
CA GLU A 313 2.56 42.10 27.44
C GLU A 313 2.95 41.52 28.80
N GLY A 314 4.24 41.58 29.10
CA GLY A 314 4.77 41.01 30.33
C GLY A 314 6.18 41.44 30.67
N ASN A 315 6.50 42.74 30.57
CA ASN A 315 7.31 43.52 31.52
C ASN A 315 8.05 44.71 30.87
N SER A 316 7.89 45.86 31.54
CA SER A 316 8.71 47.10 31.51
C SER A 316 8.56 48.08 30.32
N THR A 317 7.70 49.08 30.55
CA THR A 317 7.93 50.53 30.38
C THR A 317 9.07 50.98 29.48
N LEU A 318 8.74 51.67 28.38
CA LEU A 318 9.28 53.01 28.11
C LEU A 318 8.42 53.74 27.06
N THR A 319 8.05 54.95 27.46
CA THR A 319 7.24 55.98 26.84
C THR A 319 7.76 56.52 25.51
N GLY A 320 6.83 56.90 24.63
CA GLY A 320 6.91 58.17 23.91
C GLY A 320 7.31 58.10 22.43
N ILE A 321 6.32 58.26 21.55
CA ILE A 321 6.16 59.37 20.59
C ILE A 321 5.10 58.89 19.57
N SER A 322 3.87 59.32 19.82
CA SER A 322 2.92 59.61 18.75
C SER A 322 3.50 60.74 17.90
N GLU A 323 3.32 60.72 16.59
CA GLU A 323 2.41 61.68 15.93
C GLU A 323 2.55 61.79 14.39
N ASN A 324 1.35 61.96 13.80
CA ASN A 324 0.97 62.72 12.59
C ASN A 324 0.99 61.97 11.24
N ILE A 325 -0.16 61.52 10.70
CA ILE A 325 -1.42 62.20 10.27
C ILE A 325 -1.25 62.93 8.92
N GLU A 326 -1.98 62.47 7.89
CA GLU A 326 -3.05 63.19 7.14
C GLU A 326 -3.40 62.37 5.88
N ALA A 327 -4.60 61.77 5.77
CA ALA A 327 -5.92 62.39 5.48
C ALA A 327 -6.04 62.81 3.99
N THR A 328 -7.12 62.61 3.23
CA THR A 328 -8.48 62.09 3.48
C THR A 328 -9.21 61.93 2.14
N ASP A 329 -9.86 60.79 1.96
CA ASP A 329 -11.28 60.53 1.64
C ASP A 329 -12.05 60.96 0.38
N SER A 330 -12.95 60.01 0.06
CA SER A 330 -14.19 60.01 -0.76
C SER A 330 -14.03 59.63 -2.25
N SER A 331 -14.78 58.69 -2.85
CA SER A 331 -16.03 57.99 -2.46
C SER A 331 -16.31 56.78 -3.39
N LYS A 332 -16.94 55.72 -2.85
CA LYS A 332 -18.09 54.92 -3.39
C LYS A 332 -18.02 53.41 -3.07
N THR A 333 -19.04 52.96 -2.32
CA THR A 333 -19.74 51.66 -2.31
C THR A 333 -18.98 50.37 -2.01
N GLN A 334 -19.24 49.74 -0.86
CA GLN A 334 -20.18 48.61 -0.74
C GLN A 334 -20.30 48.13 0.72
N ASP A 335 -21.55 47.96 1.16
CA ASP A 335 -21.93 47.15 2.31
C ASP A 335 -21.62 45.67 2.03
N ALA A 336 -20.85 45.03 2.91
CA ALA A 336 -20.99 43.60 3.21
C ALA A 336 -20.28 43.28 4.54
N VAL A 337 -21.05 42.70 5.45
CA VAL A 337 -20.63 42.13 6.72
C VAL A 337 -19.68 40.95 6.44
N ASN A 338 -18.40 41.08 6.78
CA ASN A 338 -17.44 39.97 6.75
C ASN A 338 -17.60 39.12 8.01
N ALA A 339 -18.25 37.97 7.82
CA ALA A 339 -18.19 36.83 8.71
C ALA A 339 -16.79 36.20 8.63
N ASP A 340 -16.33 35.66 9.76
CA ASP A 340 -15.07 34.93 9.92
C ASP A 340 -14.89 33.81 8.87
N PRO A 341 -13.64 33.44 8.51
CA PRO A 341 -13.39 32.32 7.62
C PRO A 341 -13.81 31.02 8.32
N VAL A 342 -14.91 30.45 7.85
CA VAL A 342 -15.37 29.11 8.23
C VAL A 342 -14.41 28.08 7.64
N ASP A 343 -13.67 27.43 8.53
CA ASP A 343 -12.90 26.21 8.30
C ASP A 343 -13.83 25.14 7.65
N PRO A 344 -13.49 24.51 6.51
CA PRO A 344 -14.42 23.64 5.79
C PRO A 344 -14.68 22.27 6.46
N TYR A 345 -14.17 22.04 7.68
CA TYR A 345 -14.38 20.79 8.40
C TYR A 345 -14.75 21.06 9.87
N PRO A 346 -15.98 20.71 10.31
CA PRO A 346 -16.27 20.74 11.73
C PRO A 346 -15.39 19.69 12.42
N LYS A 347 -14.59 20.12 13.42
CA LYS A 347 -13.94 19.21 14.38
C LYS A 347 -15.04 18.48 15.15
N LEU A 348 -15.49 17.35 14.61
CA LEU A 348 -16.37 16.41 15.30
C LEU A 348 -15.59 15.78 16.47
N ASN A 349 -15.78 16.31 17.68
CA ASN A 349 -15.42 15.60 18.91
C ASN A 349 -16.37 14.40 19.08
N ILE A 350 -16.09 13.29 18.39
CA ILE A 350 -16.73 12.00 18.64
C ILE A 350 -16.04 11.40 19.86
N GLY A 351 -16.83 10.97 20.86
CA GLY A 351 -16.35 10.33 22.10
C GLY A 351 -15.77 8.94 21.87
N LEU A 352 -14.64 8.87 21.16
CA LEU A 352 -13.90 7.63 20.93
C LEU A 352 -13.10 7.26 22.20
N PRO A 353 -13.19 6.01 22.70
CA PRO A 353 -12.31 5.52 23.77
C PRO A 353 -10.83 5.80 23.47
N SER A 354 -10.05 6.09 24.52
CA SER A 354 -8.62 6.47 24.40
C SER A 354 -7.80 5.43 23.64
N GLN A 355 -8.08 4.15 23.88
CA GLN A 355 -7.39 3.02 23.22
C GLN A 355 -7.60 3.01 21.69
N TYR A 356 -8.79 3.35 21.19
CA TYR A 356 -9.06 3.41 19.75
C TYR A 356 -8.43 4.64 19.12
N LYS A 357 -8.45 5.77 19.84
CA LYS A 357 -7.84 7.01 19.39
C LYS A 357 -6.32 6.86 19.23
N GLU A 358 -5.67 6.20 20.19
CA GLU A 358 -4.24 5.89 20.13
C GLU A 358 -3.89 5.00 18.93
N LEU A 359 -4.65 3.92 18.70
CA LEU A 359 -4.45 3.06 17.53
C LEU A 359 -4.60 3.82 16.21
N PHE A 360 -5.63 4.66 16.07
CA PHE A 360 -5.83 5.47 14.87
C PHE A 360 -4.76 6.56 14.70
N ASP A 361 -4.21 7.11 15.78
CA ASP A 361 -3.12 8.10 15.71
C ASP A 361 -1.81 7.45 15.24
N ARG A 362 -1.49 6.27 15.79
CA ARG A 362 -0.32 5.47 15.38
C ARG A 362 -0.36 5.06 13.91
N LEU A 363 -1.56 4.77 13.39
CA LEU A 363 -1.80 4.48 11.98
C LEU A 363 -2.05 5.73 11.12
N ASP A 364 -2.04 6.96 11.64
CA ASP A 364 -2.41 8.18 10.88
C ASP A 364 -3.80 8.10 10.17
N LEU A 365 -4.75 7.40 10.81
CA LEU A 365 -6.11 7.17 10.31
C LEU A 365 -7.16 8.09 10.93
N LEU A 366 -6.82 8.85 11.99
CA LEU A 366 -7.76 9.74 12.69
C LEU A 366 -8.44 10.75 11.76
N LYS A 367 -7.72 11.28 10.77
CA LYS A 367 -8.26 12.25 9.78
C LYS A 367 -9.39 11.67 8.92
N TYR A 368 -9.39 10.35 8.73
CA TYR A 368 -10.38 9.66 7.92
C TYR A 368 -11.57 9.12 8.73
N TYR A 369 -11.50 9.18 10.06
CA TYR A 369 -12.59 8.70 10.89
C TYR A 369 -13.70 9.75 11.04
N PRO A 370 -14.99 9.35 11.02
CA PRO A 370 -15.52 8.05 10.59
C PRO A 370 -15.72 8.01 9.06
N ALA A 371 -15.38 6.88 8.43
CA ALA A 371 -15.77 6.52 7.05
C ALA A 371 -15.49 7.56 5.93
N LYS A 372 -14.40 8.34 6.02
CA LYS A 372 -14.05 9.36 5.00
C LYS A 372 -13.07 8.87 3.93
N LEU A 373 -12.50 7.67 4.09
CA LEU A 373 -11.59 7.10 3.10
C LEU A 373 -12.39 6.62 1.89
N SER A 374 -12.05 7.15 0.72
CA SER A 374 -12.80 7.01 -0.54
C SER A 374 -11.97 6.29 -1.62
N ASN A 375 -12.60 5.96 -2.75
CA ASN A 375 -11.92 5.32 -3.89
C ASN A 375 -10.73 6.13 -4.41
N SER A 376 -10.81 7.46 -4.37
CA SER A 376 -9.71 8.35 -4.77
C SER A 376 -8.43 8.12 -3.95
N ASN A 377 -8.57 7.70 -2.69
CA ASN A 377 -7.44 7.38 -1.82
C ASN A 377 -6.85 5.99 -2.09
N LEU A 378 -7.65 5.03 -2.59
CA LEU A 378 -7.19 3.68 -2.94
C LEU A 378 -6.36 3.67 -4.23
N TYR A 379 -6.79 4.44 -5.23
CA TYR A 379 -6.21 4.45 -6.56
C TYR A 379 -4.98 5.37 -6.70
N ASN A 380 -4.56 6.01 -5.61
CA ASN A 380 -3.41 6.90 -5.59
C ASN A 380 -2.09 6.13 -5.64
N ILE A 381 -1.27 6.40 -6.66
CA ILE A 381 0.06 5.81 -6.82
C ILE A 381 1.01 6.54 -5.88
N ASN A 382 1.49 5.85 -4.85
CA ASN A 382 2.39 6.37 -3.82
C ASN A 382 3.75 5.66 -3.81
N ARG A 383 4.69 6.13 -2.97
CA ARG A 383 6.01 5.50 -2.81
C ARG A 383 5.89 4.01 -2.50
N LEU A 384 4.97 3.64 -1.61
CA LEU A 384 4.75 2.27 -1.16
C LEU A 384 4.31 1.35 -2.31
N SER A 385 3.66 1.90 -3.34
CA SER A 385 3.24 1.15 -4.51
C SER A 385 4.37 0.64 -5.42
N THR A 386 5.61 1.07 -5.14
CA THR A 386 6.83 0.67 -5.85
C THR A 386 7.81 -0.13 -4.97
N CYS A 387 7.49 -0.31 -3.68
CA CYS A 387 8.40 -0.87 -2.69
C CYS A 387 8.06 -2.34 -2.35
N ILE A 388 9.02 -3.24 -2.61
CA ILE A 388 8.89 -4.68 -2.30
C ILE A 388 9.49 -5.01 -0.92
N THR A 389 10.48 -4.25 -0.44
CA THR A 389 11.38 -4.67 0.65
C THR A 389 11.75 -3.58 1.69
N GLN A 390 11.11 -2.41 1.71
CA GLN A 390 11.47 -1.36 2.68
C GLN A 390 10.87 -1.58 4.07
N THR A 391 11.58 -1.08 5.09
CA THR A 391 11.09 -0.94 6.47
C THR A 391 9.89 0.00 6.50
N VAL A 392 8.72 -0.54 6.80
CA VAL A 392 7.45 0.20 6.85
C VAL A 392 7.29 0.79 8.26
N THR A 393 6.98 2.08 8.35
CA THR A 393 6.64 2.72 9.63
C THR A 393 5.20 2.38 10.05
N GLU A 394 4.84 2.54 11.33
CA GLU A 394 3.47 2.26 11.79
C GLU A 394 2.40 3.03 11.00
N LYS A 395 2.68 4.30 10.67
CA LYS A 395 1.78 5.16 9.88
C LYS A 395 1.60 4.67 8.44
N GLU A 396 2.62 4.00 7.89
CA GLU A 396 2.60 3.43 6.54
C GLU A 396 2.02 2.00 6.50
N LEU A 397 1.57 1.43 7.62
CA LEU A 397 0.99 0.09 7.63
C LEU A 397 -0.35 0.02 6.90
N TRP A 398 -1.23 1.00 7.07
CA TRP A 398 -2.55 0.95 6.44
C TRP A 398 -2.52 1.17 4.92
N PRO A 399 -1.74 2.11 4.33
CA PRO A 399 -1.65 2.23 2.88
C PRO A 399 -0.96 1.00 2.28
N PHE A 400 0.01 0.41 3.00
CA PHE A 400 0.67 -0.82 2.56
C PHE A 400 -0.26 -2.04 2.62
N PHE A 401 -1.15 -2.13 3.62
CA PHE A 401 -2.22 -3.12 3.68
C PHE A 401 -3.12 -3.03 2.45
N ILE A 402 -3.60 -1.83 2.11
CA ILE A 402 -4.41 -1.61 0.91
C ILE A 402 -3.63 -2.03 -0.34
N TYR A 403 -2.38 -1.59 -0.50
CA TYR A 403 -1.57 -1.92 -1.67
C TYR A 403 -1.37 -3.43 -1.86
N ARG A 404 -0.99 -4.15 -0.81
CA ARG A 404 -0.83 -5.59 -0.89
C ARG A 404 -2.13 -6.30 -1.24
N LEU A 405 -3.24 -5.80 -0.71
CA LEU A 405 -4.57 -6.30 -1.04
C LEU A 405 -4.95 -6.04 -2.51
N LEU A 406 -4.59 -4.87 -3.08
CA LEU A 406 -4.75 -4.57 -4.52
C LEU A 406 -4.02 -5.61 -5.38
N THR A 407 -2.79 -5.98 -5.00
CA THR A 407 -1.96 -6.96 -5.72
C THR A 407 -2.31 -8.42 -5.45
N ARG A 408 -3.37 -8.69 -4.66
CA ARG A 408 -3.78 -10.04 -4.22
C ARG A 408 -2.66 -10.82 -3.51
N ASP A 409 -1.82 -10.11 -2.74
CA ASP A 409 -0.79 -10.76 -1.93
C ASP A 409 -1.44 -11.45 -0.72
N VAL A 410 -1.41 -12.78 -0.69
CA VAL A 410 -1.94 -13.60 0.40
C VAL A 410 -1.23 -13.34 1.75
N ASN A 411 -0.05 -12.73 1.74
CA ASN A 411 0.66 -12.38 2.98
C ASN A 411 0.10 -11.12 3.66
N VAL A 412 -0.83 -10.40 3.02
CA VAL A 412 -1.41 -9.14 3.54
C VAL A 412 -2.06 -9.32 4.92
N ARG A 413 -2.67 -10.48 5.21
CA ARG A 413 -3.30 -10.76 6.50
C ARG A 413 -2.30 -10.89 7.66
N PHE A 414 -1.02 -11.09 7.37
CA PHE A 414 0.05 -11.21 8.39
C PHE A 414 0.92 -9.96 8.46
N LEU A 415 0.47 -8.86 7.87
CA LEU A 415 1.21 -7.62 7.86
C LEU A 415 1.44 -7.14 9.30
N CYS A 416 2.71 -7.04 9.68
CA CYS A 416 3.13 -6.54 10.97
C CYS A 416 4.58 -6.04 10.91
N ILE A 417 4.95 -5.16 11.84
CA ILE A 417 6.33 -4.74 12.02
C ILE A 417 7.01 -5.81 12.88
N GLU A 418 8.18 -6.30 12.44
CA GLU A 418 8.91 -7.30 13.22
C GLU A 418 9.39 -6.66 14.54
N PRO A 419 9.07 -7.25 15.70
CA PRO A 419 9.55 -6.72 16.97
C PRO A 419 11.08 -6.91 17.04
N THR A 420 11.81 -5.83 17.29
CA THR A 420 13.23 -5.90 17.63
C THR A 420 13.40 -6.63 18.95
N LEU A 421 13.96 -7.85 18.91
CA LEU A 421 14.29 -8.63 20.11
C LEU A 421 15.45 -7.95 20.85
N GLN A 422 15.15 -7.24 21.94
CA GLN A 422 16.18 -6.76 22.87
C GLN A 422 16.36 -7.77 24.00
N ILE A 423 17.51 -8.43 24.03
CA ILE A 423 17.87 -9.36 25.11
C ILE A 423 18.48 -8.54 26.25
N SER A 424 17.77 -8.40 27.38
CA SER A 424 18.39 -7.92 28.61
C SER A 424 18.93 -9.11 29.41
N SER A 425 20.26 -9.24 29.45
CA SER A 425 20.91 -10.31 30.22
C SER A 425 21.08 -9.88 31.67
N LYS A 426 20.15 -10.22 32.56
CA LYS A 426 20.44 -10.32 34.00
C LYS A 426 20.96 -11.72 34.31
N SER A 427 22.07 -11.83 35.04
CA SER A 427 22.66 -13.11 35.45
C SER A 427 21.70 -13.85 36.40
N LEU A 428 20.99 -14.86 35.89
CA LEU A 428 20.15 -15.72 36.70
C LEU A 428 21.01 -16.81 37.38
N SER A 429 20.95 -16.89 38.71
CA SER A 429 21.43 -18.07 39.43
C SER A 429 20.50 -19.26 39.14
N PHE A 430 21.04 -20.31 38.53
CA PHE A 430 20.30 -21.55 38.24
C PHE A 430 19.99 -22.29 39.55
N SER A 431 18.73 -22.27 39.98
CA SER A 431 18.22 -23.11 41.07
C SER A 431 17.10 -24.01 40.55
N LEU A 432 16.95 -25.20 41.14
CA LEU A 432 15.89 -26.15 40.76
C LEU A 432 14.48 -25.59 41.05
N GLU A 433 14.37 -24.72 42.04
CA GLU A 433 13.13 -24.00 42.36
C GLU A 433 12.81 -22.96 41.28
N ASN A 434 13.80 -22.21 40.78
CA ASN A 434 13.61 -21.27 39.66
C ASN A 434 13.32 -22.00 38.33
N PHE A 435 13.89 -23.19 38.12
CA PHE A 435 13.62 -24.02 36.94
C PHE A 435 12.18 -24.54 36.88
N CYS A 436 11.61 -24.91 38.04
CA CYS A 436 10.25 -25.45 38.13
C CYS A 436 9.16 -24.37 38.28
N ASN A 437 9.51 -23.12 38.59
CA ASN A 437 8.58 -22.06 38.91
C ASN A 437 8.36 -21.12 37.72
N PHE A 438 7.47 -21.50 36.79
CA PHE A 438 7.09 -20.73 35.59
C PHE A 438 6.48 -19.33 35.87
N LYS A 439 6.25 -18.98 37.15
CA LYS A 439 5.72 -17.68 37.59
C LYS A 439 6.77 -16.80 38.29
N ALA A 440 8.01 -17.27 38.45
CA ALA A 440 9.11 -16.47 38.98
C ALA A 440 9.89 -15.87 37.80
N THR A 441 9.44 -14.72 37.31
CA THR A 441 10.05 -14.01 36.19
C THR A 441 10.79 -12.78 36.70
N ASP A 442 12.12 -12.83 36.71
CA ASP A 442 12.99 -11.63 36.63
C ASP A 442 13.68 -11.57 35.25
N VAL A 443 13.09 -12.23 34.24
CA VAL A 443 13.38 -12.01 32.84
C VAL A 443 12.08 -11.54 32.20
N ASP A 444 11.87 -10.23 32.24
CA ASP A 444 10.90 -9.62 31.35
C ASP A 444 11.46 -9.76 29.94
N TYR A 445 11.01 -10.78 29.21
CA TYR A 445 10.90 -10.64 27.77
C TYR A 445 9.89 -9.52 27.54
N VAL A 446 10.32 -8.27 27.60
CA VAL A 446 9.54 -7.14 27.10
C VAL A 446 9.55 -7.30 25.57
N VAL A 447 8.71 -8.18 25.05
CA VAL A 447 8.18 -7.97 23.71
C VAL A 447 7.52 -6.61 23.82
N ASN A 448 8.10 -5.59 23.18
CA ASN A 448 7.57 -4.24 23.19
C ASN A 448 6.04 -4.32 23.08
N GLU A 449 5.32 -3.91 24.13
CA GLU A 449 3.85 -3.99 24.21
C GLU A 449 3.16 -3.16 23.10
N ALA A 450 3.96 -2.39 22.34
CA ALA A 450 3.58 -1.58 21.20
C ALA A 450 3.43 -2.35 19.86
N HIS A 451 3.30 -3.67 19.79
CA HIS A 451 3.03 -4.33 18.50
C HIS A 451 1.55 -4.18 18.08
N ILE A 452 1.28 -3.62 16.89
CA ILE A 452 -0.10 -3.55 16.36
C ILE A 452 -0.52 -4.90 15.79
N HIS A 453 -1.62 -5.47 16.29
CA HIS A 453 -2.15 -6.72 15.79
C HIS A 453 -2.60 -6.57 14.31
N PRO A 454 -2.25 -7.49 13.39
CA PRO A 454 -2.59 -7.38 11.96
C PRO A 454 -4.09 -7.16 11.68
N MET A 455 -4.94 -7.87 12.42
CA MET A 455 -6.40 -7.69 12.31
C MET A 455 -6.89 -6.34 12.80
N ASP A 456 -6.18 -5.67 13.72
CA ASP A 456 -6.54 -4.32 14.15
C ASP A 456 -6.20 -3.30 13.05
N ILE A 457 -5.15 -3.52 12.24
CA ILE A 457 -4.88 -2.71 11.03
C ILE A 457 -6.07 -2.83 10.07
N TYR A 458 -6.51 -4.07 9.81
CA TYR A 458 -7.64 -4.31 8.93
C TYR A 458 -8.94 -3.64 9.44
N MET A 459 -9.30 -3.89 10.71
CA MET A 459 -10.51 -3.31 11.29
C MET A 459 -10.43 -1.78 11.39
N ALA A 460 -9.23 -1.22 11.61
CA ALA A 460 -9.05 0.22 11.61
C ALA A 460 -9.33 0.84 10.24
N VAL A 461 -8.78 0.23 9.18
CA VAL A 461 -9.07 0.62 7.79
C VAL A 461 -10.57 0.50 7.50
N TYR A 462 -11.23 -0.57 7.94
CA TYR A 462 -12.67 -0.77 7.77
C TYR A 462 -13.49 0.38 8.41
N HIS A 463 -13.17 0.79 9.64
CA HIS A 463 -13.90 1.87 10.33
C HIS A 463 -13.64 3.27 9.73
N CYS A 464 -12.51 3.46 9.07
CA CYS A 464 -12.18 4.71 8.37
C CYS A 464 -12.66 4.74 6.91
N SER A 465 -13.09 3.61 6.35
CA SER A 465 -13.50 3.47 4.95
C SER A 465 -14.98 3.71 4.72
N ASN A 466 -15.33 4.35 3.60
CA ASN A 466 -16.70 4.41 3.12
C ASN A 466 -17.17 3.05 2.58
N ASP A 467 -18.46 2.91 2.29
CA ASP A 467 -19.06 1.63 1.90
C ASP A 467 -18.52 1.07 0.57
N PHE A 468 -18.16 1.92 -0.39
CA PHE A 468 -17.57 1.50 -1.66
C PHE A 468 -16.16 0.94 -1.48
N VAL A 469 -15.33 1.59 -0.65
CA VAL A 469 -14.00 1.08 -0.29
C VAL A 469 -14.12 -0.22 0.50
N ARG A 470 -15.06 -0.32 1.44
CA ARG A 470 -15.33 -1.57 2.17
C ARG A 470 -15.74 -2.70 1.22
N GLN A 471 -16.61 -2.42 0.24
CA GLN A 471 -16.99 -3.40 -0.79
C GLN A 471 -15.78 -3.84 -1.62
N PHE A 472 -14.90 -2.91 -2.00
CA PHE A 472 -13.66 -3.22 -2.67
C PHE A 472 -12.78 -4.17 -1.82
N ILE A 473 -12.55 -3.82 -0.54
CA ILE A 473 -11.77 -4.63 0.39
C ILE A 473 -12.36 -6.03 0.53
N PHE A 474 -13.68 -6.14 0.73
CA PHE A 474 -14.38 -7.42 0.86
C PHE A 474 -14.24 -8.28 -0.40
N THR A 475 -14.33 -7.65 -1.58
CA THR A 475 -14.15 -8.32 -2.87
C THR A 475 -12.73 -8.87 -3.02
N GLN A 476 -11.70 -8.11 -2.66
CA GLN A 476 -10.31 -8.60 -2.74
C GLN A 476 -10.00 -9.67 -1.69
N LEU A 477 -10.51 -9.52 -0.45
CA LEU A 477 -10.38 -10.55 0.59
C LEU A 477 -11.01 -11.86 0.15
N SER A 478 -12.21 -11.80 -0.43
CA SER A 478 -12.91 -12.95 -1.01
C SER A 478 -12.11 -13.62 -2.14
N LYS A 479 -11.54 -12.82 -3.07
CA LYS A 479 -10.65 -13.31 -4.14
C LYS A 479 -9.36 -13.96 -3.59
N CYS A 480 -8.93 -13.58 -2.40
CA CYS A 480 -7.81 -14.21 -1.68
C CYS A 480 -8.24 -15.35 -0.75
N HIS A 481 -9.52 -15.76 -0.80
CA HIS A 481 -10.11 -16.76 0.10
C HIS A 481 -9.94 -16.46 1.59
N PHE A 482 -9.97 -15.18 1.96
CA PHE A 482 -10.05 -14.75 3.34
C PHE A 482 -11.49 -14.54 3.77
N ALA A 483 -11.74 -14.71 5.08
CA ALA A 483 -13.03 -14.38 5.64
C ALA A 483 -13.29 -12.86 5.56
N VAL A 484 -14.57 -12.50 5.47
CA VAL A 484 -15.02 -11.09 5.46
C VAL A 484 -15.92 -10.82 6.67
N PRO A 485 -15.92 -9.62 7.26
CA PRO A 485 -16.78 -9.27 8.38
C PRO A 485 -18.27 -9.37 8.03
N LEU A 486 -19.01 -10.09 8.88
CA LEU A 486 -20.47 -10.18 8.87
C LEU A 486 -21.11 -9.31 9.95
N LEU A 487 -20.54 -9.27 11.15
CA LEU A 487 -20.99 -8.41 12.26
C LEU A 487 -19.81 -7.62 12.78
N VAL A 488 -19.96 -6.30 12.86
CA VAL A 488 -18.91 -5.39 13.33
C VAL A 488 -19.46 -4.50 14.44
N PRO A 489 -18.90 -4.53 15.66
CA PRO A 489 -19.26 -3.57 16.70
C PRO A 489 -18.86 -2.14 16.32
N SER A 490 -19.77 -1.19 16.47
CA SER A 490 -19.50 0.23 16.26
C SER A 490 -18.68 0.80 17.42
N LEU A 491 -17.69 1.63 17.10
CA LEU A 491 -16.76 2.20 18.06
C LEU A 491 -17.35 3.36 18.88
N SER A 492 -18.41 4.01 18.39
CA SER A 492 -18.97 5.24 18.98
C SER A 492 -20.20 5.00 19.87
N ASN A 493 -21.06 4.06 19.49
CA ASN A 493 -22.38 3.88 20.12
C ASN A 493 -22.66 2.44 20.60
N GLN A 494 -21.66 1.54 20.53
CA GLN A 494 -21.78 0.12 20.91
C GLN A 494 -22.89 -0.66 20.16
N GLN A 495 -23.48 -0.10 19.11
CA GLN A 495 -24.41 -0.82 18.24
C GLN A 495 -23.63 -1.78 17.34
N ILE A 496 -24.31 -2.79 16.80
CA ILE A 496 -23.71 -3.75 15.88
C ILE A 496 -24.09 -3.35 14.45
N GLU A 497 -23.09 -3.19 13.61
CA GLU A 497 -23.23 -3.00 12.17
C GLU A 497 -23.24 -4.36 11.47
N LEU A 498 -24.19 -4.52 10.55
CA LEU A 498 -24.29 -5.60 9.58
C LEU A 498 -24.02 -4.97 8.21
N PRO A 499 -22.78 -5.00 7.68
CA PRO A 499 -22.41 -4.30 6.46
C PRO A 499 -22.99 -4.96 5.21
N VAL A 500 -24.28 -4.71 4.95
CA VAL A 500 -24.99 -5.35 3.84
C VAL A 500 -24.38 -4.96 2.50
N TRP A 501 -24.09 -3.68 2.29
CA TRP A 501 -23.50 -3.19 1.04
C TRP A 501 -22.16 -3.88 0.68
N PRO A 502 -21.14 -3.88 1.55
CA PRO A 502 -19.89 -4.59 1.27
C PRO A 502 -20.04 -6.10 1.07
N LEU A 503 -21.02 -6.73 1.72
CA LEU A 503 -21.30 -8.16 1.57
C LEU A 503 -21.95 -8.52 0.22
N GLN A 504 -22.36 -7.54 -0.59
CA GLN A 504 -22.88 -7.76 -1.94
C GLN A 504 -21.77 -8.06 -2.95
N ILE A 505 -20.85 -8.96 -2.60
CA ILE A 505 -19.73 -9.36 -3.45
C ILE A 505 -20.30 -10.09 -4.68
N SER A 506 -19.89 -9.65 -5.86
CA SER A 506 -20.37 -10.16 -7.14
C SER A 506 -19.81 -11.57 -7.39
N ALA A 507 -20.72 -12.55 -7.34
CA ALA A 507 -20.60 -13.92 -7.84
C ALA A 507 -19.70 -14.89 -7.04
N ILE A 508 -20.36 -15.78 -6.29
CA ILE A 508 -19.89 -17.16 -6.15
C ILE A 508 -20.44 -17.95 -7.33
N THR A 509 -19.56 -18.63 -8.06
CA THR A 509 -19.96 -19.65 -9.03
C THR A 509 -20.21 -20.95 -8.28
N LEU A 510 -21.47 -21.28 -8.03
CA LEU A 510 -21.86 -22.54 -7.42
C LEU A 510 -21.96 -23.58 -8.55
N GLN A 511 -21.08 -24.59 -8.52
CA GLN A 511 -21.32 -25.78 -9.32
C GLN A 511 -22.43 -26.59 -8.64
N ALA A 512 -23.64 -26.56 -9.20
CA ALA A 512 -24.67 -27.51 -8.83
C ALA A 512 -24.36 -28.84 -9.53
N THR A 513 -24.39 -29.94 -8.79
CA THR A 513 -24.39 -31.28 -9.38
C THR A 513 -25.58 -31.39 -10.34
N GLU A 514 -25.29 -31.61 -11.62
CA GLU A 514 -26.19 -31.86 -12.76
C GLU A 514 -26.81 -30.68 -13.53
N GLN A 515 -26.64 -29.41 -13.12
CA GLN A 515 -27.07 -28.25 -13.91
C GLN A 515 -25.97 -27.20 -14.04
N SER A 516 -26.03 -26.39 -15.10
CA SER A 516 -25.07 -25.33 -15.43
C SER A 516 -24.70 -24.51 -14.19
N PRO A 517 -23.42 -24.09 -14.04
CA PRO A 517 -22.96 -23.35 -12.87
C PRO A 517 -23.84 -22.13 -12.63
N VAL A 518 -24.40 -22.02 -11.42
CA VAL A 518 -25.22 -20.88 -11.03
C VAL A 518 -24.31 -19.87 -10.36
N THR A 519 -24.03 -18.78 -11.06
CA THR A 519 -23.39 -17.60 -10.46
C THR A 519 -24.44 -16.86 -9.63
N GLY A 520 -24.21 -16.69 -8.34
CA GLY A 520 -25.12 -16.02 -7.41
C GLY A 520 -24.39 -15.26 -6.31
N SER A 521 -25.08 -14.36 -5.60
CA SER A 521 -24.52 -13.80 -4.36
C SER A 521 -24.66 -14.82 -3.23
N VAL A 522 -23.66 -14.87 -2.34
CA VAL A 522 -23.70 -15.68 -1.11
C VAL A 522 -24.96 -15.39 -0.29
N LEU A 523 -25.37 -14.11 -0.31
CA LEU A 523 -26.47 -13.62 0.49
C LEU A 523 -27.83 -14.15 0.03
N ASP A 524 -27.99 -14.35 -1.28
CA ASP A 524 -29.22 -14.82 -1.93
C ASP A 524 -29.34 -16.34 -2.01
N THR A 525 -28.23 -17.03 -1.78
CA THR A 525 -28.16 -18.48 -1.96
C THR A 525 -28.65 -19.19 -0.70
N SER A 526 -29.54 -20.17 -0.89
CA SER A 526 -29.94 -21.08 0.19
C SER A 526 -28.83 -22.10 0.46
N LEU A 527 -28.08 -21.93 1.54
CA LEU A 527 -26.96 -22.78 1.90
C LEU A 527 -26.89 -23.08 3.41
N PRO A 528 -26.28 -24.20 3.82
CA PRO A 528 -26.04 -24.50 5.23
C PRO A 528 -25.00 -23.55 5.84
N VAL A 529 -25.33 -22.98 7.00
CA VAL A 529 -24.49 -22.03 7.76
C VAL A 529 -23.98 -22.71 9.03
N VAL A 530 -22.67 -22.87 9.14
CA VAL A 530 -21.99 -23.47 10.30
C VAL A 530 -21.28 -22.37 11.09
N THR A 531 -21.74 -22.11 12.31
CA THR A 531 -21.17 -21.05 13.15
C THR A 531 -20.33 -21.62 14.28
N PHE A 532 -19.09 -21.16 14.39
CA PHE A 532 -18.17 -21.52 15.46
C PHE A 532 -18.13 -20.43 16.53
N MET A 533 -18.36 -20.80 17.78
CA MET A 533 -18.25 -19.91 18.95
C MET A 533 -17.38 -20.53 20.05
N ARG A 534 -16.79 -19.68 20.89
CA ARG A 534 -16.03 -20.12 22.08
C ARG A 534 -16.66 -19.53 23.33
N LEU A 535 -16.76 -20.34 24.38
CA LEU A 535 -17.12 -19.89 25.73
C LEU A 535 -15.86 -19.89 26.60
N GLY A 536 -15.56 -18.77 27.24
CA GLY A 536 -14.37 -18.62 28.08
C GLY A 536 -13.05 -18.79 27.33
N THR A 537 -12.02 -19.27 28.03
CA THR A 537 -10.66 -19.46 27.49
C THR A 537 -10.37 -20.94 27.20
N SER A 538 -9.81 -21.22 26.02
CA SER A 538 -9.43 -22.58 25.59
C SER A 538 -7.98 -22.63 25.10
N VAL A 539 -7.31 -23.75 25.34
CA VAL A 539 -5.98 -24.04 24.79
C VAL A 539 -6.07 -24.26 23.28
N THR A 540 -7.08 -25.01 22.82
CA THR A 540 -7.30 -25.26 21.39
C THR A 540 -7.78 -23.99 20.67
N SER A 541 -7.24 -23.74 19.48
CA SER A 541 -7.59 -22.58 18.65
C SER A 541 -8.80 -22.86 17.75
N LYS A 542 -9.89 -22.13 17.96
CA LYS A 542 -11.13 -22.22 17.17
C LYS A 542 -10.90 -21.95 15.68
N SER A 543 -10.25 -20.83 15.35
CA SER A 543 -9.95 -20.47 13.95
C SER A 543 -9.03 -21.49 13.27
N LYS A 544 -8.12 -22.14 14.02
CA LYS A 544 -7.25 -23.19 13.46
C LYS A 544 -8.08 -24.41 13.04
N ILE A 545 -8.96 -24.89 13.92
CA ILE A 545 -9.89 -25.99 13.60
C ILE A 545 -10.70 -25.66 12.33
N MET A 546 -11.21 -24.43 12.21
CA MET A 546 -11.97 -24.01 11.03
C MET A 546 -11.13 -23.97 9.75
N ASN A 547 -9.91 -23.45 9.81
CA ASN A 547 -9.01 -23.39 8.65
C ASN A 547 -8.65 -24.79 8.16
N ASP A 548 -8.24 -25.67 9.08
CA ASP A 548 -7.84 -27.04 8.75
C ASP A 548 -9.02 -27.88 8.27
N MET A 549 -10.26 -27.50 8.64
CA MET A 549 -11.48 -28.05 8.04
C MET A 549 -11.65 -27.62 6.59
N MET A 550 -11.59 -26.31 6.32
CA MET A 550 -11.88 -25.75 5.00
C MET A 550 -10.79 -26.04 3.96
N TYR A 551 -9.52 -26.05 4.36
CA TYR A 551 -8.37 -26.17 3.47
C TYR A 551 -7.41 -27.26 3.93
N LYS A 552 -7.29 -28.33 3.13
CA LYS A 552 -6.32 -29.41 3.40
C LYS A 552 -4.85 -28.99 3.21
N ASN A 553 -4.61 -27.93 2.44
CA ASN A 553 -3.27 -27.48 2.05
C ASN A 553 -2.77 -26.25 2.85
N GLY A 554 -3.42 -25.88 3.97
CA GLY A 554 -2.86 -24.93 4.93
C GLY A 554 -3.05 -23.43 4.62
N HIS A 555 -3.96 -23.03 3.73
CA HIS A 555 -4.34 -21.62 3.55
C HIS A 555 -5.22 -21.13 4.73
N PRO A 556 -4.77 -20.17 5.55
CA PRO A 556 -5.50 -19.75 6.74
C PRO A 556 -6.56 -18.66 6.43
N THR A 557 -7.74 -19.10 6.01
CA THR A 557 -8.89 -18.23 5.71
C THR A 557 -9.31 -17.32 6.86
N PHE A 558 -9.38 -17.86 8.07
CA PHE A 558 -9.64 -17.12 9.31
C PHE A 558 -8.32 -16.86 10.04
N PHE A 559 -8.12 -15.64 10.53
CA PHE A 559 -6.93 -15.33 11.33
C PHE A 559 -6.95 -16.12 12.65
N SER A 560 -5.83 -16.74 12.99
CA SER A 560 -5.68 -17.60 14.17
C SER A 560 -4.50 -17.16 15.04
N ARG A 561 -4.49 -17.59 16.31
CA ARG A 561 -3.36 -17.32 17.22
C ARG A 561 -2.02 -17.94 16.78
N HIS A 562 -2.05 -18.85 15.80
CA HIS A 562 -0.85 -19.49 15.23
C HIS A 562 -0.34 -18.75 14.00
N CYS A 563 -1.04 -17.71 13.53
CA CYS A 563 -0.61 -16.88 12.44
C CYS A 563 0.52 -15.95 12.91
N ARG A 564 1.44 -15.63 11.99
CA ARG A 564 2.52 -14.68 12.23
C ARG A 564 1.97 -13.32 12.65
N GLY A 565 2.62 -12.67 13.62
CA GLY A 565 2.24 -11.36 14.12
C GLY A 565 1.02 -11.34 15.05
N SER A 566 0.48 -12.51 15.43
CA SER A 566 -0.60 -12.57 16.42
C SER A 566 -0.12 -12.18 17.82
N THR A 567 -0.90 -11.35 18.50
CA THR A 567 -0.67 -10.91 19.88
C THR A 567 -1.90 -11.16 20.75
N THR A 568 -1.70 -11.15 22.07
CA THR A 568 -2.79 -11.22 23.05
C THR A 568 -3.55 -9.89 23.17
N THR A 569 -2.90 -8.78 22.85
CA THR A 569 -3.43 -7.40 22.86
C THR A 569 -4.12 -7.07 21.53
N ARG A 570 -5.39 -7.45 21.41
CA ARG A 570 -6.27 -7.07 20.28
C ARG A 570 -7.27 -6.02 20.73
N VAL A 571 -7.50 -5.01 19.91
CA VAL A 571 -8.32 -3.83 20.27
C VAL A 571 -9.68 -3.84 19.57
N LEU A 572 -9.71 -4.14 18.26
CA LEU A 572 -10.90 -3.95 17.42
C LEU A 572 -11.59 -5.26 17.00
N LEU A 573 -11.01 -6.42 17.33
CA LEU A 573 -11.51 -7.72 16.87
C LEU A 573 -12.55 -8.37 17.82
N GLU A 574 -12.65 -7.94 19.08
CA GLU A 574 -13.57 -8.56 20.03
C GLU A 574 -15.04 -8.31 19.64
N GLY A 575 -15.84 -9.37 19.51
CA GLY A 575 -17.25 -9.27 19.11
C GLY A 575 -17.49 -9.15 17.60
N VAL A 576 -16.43 -9.12 16.78
CA VAL A 576 -16.54 -9.22 15.31
C VAL A 576 -16.86 -10.66 14.91
N ALA A 577 -17.83 -10.85 14.02
CA ALA A 577 -18.07 -12.14 13.37
C ALA A 577 -17.60 -12.09 11.93
N GLU A 578 -16.70 -12.98 11.51
CA GLU A 578 -16.27 -13.12 10.11
C GLU A 578 -16.99 -14.30 9.44
N ILE A 579 -17.28 -14.20 8.14
CA ILE A 579 -17.88 -15.25 7.32
C ILE A 579 -16.97 -15.61 6.14
N SER A 580 -16.91 -16.90 5.80
CA SER A 580 -16.30 -17.42 4.57
C SER A 580 -17.14 -18.60 4.06
N TRP A 581 -16.89 -19.06 2.84
CA TRP A 581 -17.65 -20.13 2.20
C TRP A 581 -16.73 -21.18 1.58
N TYR A 582 -17.18 -22.42 1.65
CA TYR A 582 -16.55 -23.58 1.04
C TYR A 582 -17.28 -23.96 -0.24
N LEU A 583 -16.51 -24.14 -1.32
CA LEU A 583 -17.01 -24.54 -2.64
C LEU A 583 -16.42 -25.91 -2.99
N PRO A 584 -17.26 -26.94 -3.24
CA PRO A 584 -16.77 -28.26 -3.62
C PRO A 584 -16.19 -28.26 -5.03
N GLU A 585 -15.20 -29.12 -5.27
CA GLU A 585 -14.54 -29.35 -6.56
C GLU A 585 -15.20 -30.49 -7.37
N GLY A 586 -16.17 -31.19 -6.80
CA GLY A 586 -16.77 -32.40 -7.37
C GLY A 586 -15.88 -33.65 -7.21
N LYS A 587 -14.87 -33.61 -6.32
CA LYS A 587 -13.93 -34.72 -6.10
C LYS A 587 -14.34 -35.51 -4.85
N LYS A 588 -13.96 -36.81 -4.79
CA LYS A 588 -14.17 -37.65 -3.59
C LYS A 588 -13.47 -37.11 -2.33
N SER A 589 -12.51 -36.21 -2.52
CA SER A 589 -11.76 -35.54 -1.45
C SER A 589 -12.51 -34.35 -0.84
N ASP A 590 -13.66 -33.95 -1.36
CA ASP A 590 -14.39 -32.78 -0.89
C ASP A 590 -14.99 -32.98 0.51
N ILE A 591 -15.12 -31.89 1.27
CA ILE A 591 -15.72 -31.89 2.62
C ILE A 591 -17.21 -32.27 2.57
N SER A 592 -17.89 -31.83 1.51
CA SER A 592 -19.32 -32.03 1.26
C SER A 592 -19.59 -31.94 -0.23
N GLU A 593 -20.68 -32.58 -0.66
CA GLU A 593 -21.21 -32.48 -2.01
C GLU A 593 -21.85 -31.10 -2.29
N SER A 594 -22.23 -30.37 -1.23
CA SER A 594 -22.86 -29.05 -1.30
C SER A 594 -21.99 -27.96 -0.68
N CYS A 595 -22.19 -26.72 -1.17
CA CYS A 595 -21.53 -25.53 -0.65
C CYS A 595 -21.95 -25.23 0.81
N MET A 596 -21.03 -24.68 1.60
CA MET A 596 -21.26 -24.36 3.02
C MET A 596 -20.74 -22.96 3.36
N ALA A 597 -21.39 -22.24 4.26
CA ALA A 597 -20.84 -21.03 4.86
C ALA A 597 -20.36 -21.31 6.28
N PHE A 598 -19.21 -20.74 6.64
CA PHE A 598 -18.59 -20.84 7.95
C PHE A 598 -18.53 -19.46 8.58
N ILE A 599 -19.02 -19.33 9.81
CA ILE A 599 -18.99 -18.08 10.58
C ILE A 599 -18.11 -18.26 11.82
N ASN A 600 -17.21 -17.30 12.05
CA ASN A 600 -16.27 -17.26 13.16
C ASN A 600 -16.56 -16.04 14.05
N LEU A 601 -17.19 -16.23 15.22
CA LEU A 601 -17.35 -15.16 16.22
C LEU A 601 -16.07 -14.97 17.04
N HIS A 602 -15.40 -13.83 16.92
CA HIS A 602 -14.18 -13.52 17.70
C HIS A 602 -14.52 -13.06 19.11
N GLY A 603 -13.64 -13.40 20.06
CA GLY A 603 -13.83 -13.09 21.49
C GLY A 603 -14.44 -14.24 22.29
N ASP A 604 -15.03 -13.88 23.44
CA ASP A 604 -15.79 -14.80 24.29
C ASP A 604 -17.28 -14.55 24.07
N ALA A 605 -18.01 -15.57 23.60
CA ALA A 605 -19.43 -15.43 23.29
C ALA A 605 -20.29 -15.11 24.52
N CYS A 606 -19.80 -15.36 25.75
CA CYS A 606 -20.48 -14.91 26.97
C CYS A 606 -20.63 -13.39 27.04
N LYS A 607 -19.69 -12.62 26.47
CA LYS A 607 -19.66 -11.14 26.49
C LYS A 607 -20.49 -10.49 25.38
N HIS A 608 -20.98 -11.27 24.41
CA HIS A 608 -21.60 -10.75 23.18
C HIS A 608 -23.00 -11.34 22.94
N PRO A 609 -23.97 -11.10 23.85
CA PRO A 609 -25.28 -11.75 23.82
C PRO A 609 -26.10 -11.42 22.56
N GLN A 610 -26.04 -10.18 22.07
CA GLN A 610 -26.78 -9.76 20.87
C GLN A 610 -26.26 -10.47 19.61
N GLN A 611 -24.93 -10.52 19.43
CA GLN A 611 -24.30 -11.28 18.35
C GLN A 611 -24.67 -12.76 18.43
N VAL A 612 -24.61 -13.37 19.63
CA VAL A 612 -24.98 -14.78 19.82
C VAL A 612 -26.43 -15.02 19.42
N GLN A 613 -27.37 -14.17 19.87
CA GLN A 613 -28.78 -14.30 19.54
C GLN A 613 -29.02 -14.23 18.02
N PHE A 614 -28.43 -13.24 17.34
CA PHE A 614 -28.53 -13.13 15.89
C PHE A 614 -27.92 -14.35 15.18
N LEU A 615 -26.70 -14.73 15.56
CA LEU A 615 -25.99 -15.86 14.97
C LEU A 615 -26.74 -17.19 15.16
N THR A 616 -27.38 -17.40 16.32
CA THR A 616 -28.19 -18.62 16.53
C THR A 616 -29.41 -18.70 15.61
N GLY A 617 -29.99 -17.56 15.21
CA GLY A 617 -31.12 -17.51 14.28
C GLY A 617 -30.73 -17.84 12.84
N ILE A 618 -29.53 -17.42 12.41
CA ILE A 618 -29.05 -17.63 11.04
C ILE A 618 -28.29 -18.96 10.85
N SER A 619 -27.89 -19.62 11.93
CA SER A 619 -27.08 -20.85 11.88
C SER A 619 -27.93 -22.08 11.57
N SER A 620 -27.42 -22.93 10.68
CA SER A 620 -27.91 -24.30 10.49
C SER A 620 -27.35 -25.24 11.55
N VAL A 621 -26.07 -25.08 11.90
CA VAL A 621 -25.37 -25.85 12.94
C VAL A 621 -24.44 -24.90 13.71
N ILE A 622 -24.40 -25.05 15.03
CA ILE A 622 -23.48 -24.29 15.89
C ILE A 622 -22.41 -25.24 16.44
N VAL A 623 -21.14 -24.88 16.31
CA VAL A 623 -20.03 -25.59 16.93
C VAL A 623 -19.52 -24.76 18.11
N LEU A 624 -19.69 -25.29 19.32
CA LEU A 624 -19.33 -24.63 20.58
C LEU A 624 -18.03 -25.21 21.13
N LEU A 625 -16.99 -24.38 21.17
CA LEU A 625 -15.75 -24.70 21.86
C LEU A 625 -15.88 -24.34 23.34
N LEU A 626 -15.84 -25.38 24.17
CA LEU A 626 -15.99 -25.28 25.62
C LEU A 626 -14.62 -25.28 26.32
N PRO A 627 -14.48 -24.51 27.41
CA PRO A 627 -13.23 -24.42 28.16
C PRO A 627 -13.02 -25.70 29.01
N GLU A 628 -11.82 -25.86 29.55
CA GLU A 628 -11.49 -27.02 30.41
C GLU A 628 -12.30 -27.01 31.72
N ASN A 629 -12.53 -25.82 32.28
CA ASN A 629 -13.31 -25.63 33.50
C ASN A 629 -14.69 -25.06 33.19
N LEU A 630 -15.74 -25.85 33.45
CA LEU A 630 -17.14 -25.48 33.27
C LEU A 630 -17.80 -24.93 34.55
N SER A 631 -17.01 -24.50 35.53
CA SER A 631 -17.50 -24.08 36.84
C SER A 631 -18.20 -22.72 36.84
N ASP A 632 -17.88 -21.86 35.86
CA ASP A 632 -18.42 -20.51 35.69
C ASP A 632 -19.96 -20.52 35.45
N SER A 633 -20.70 -19.72 36.22
CA SER A 633 -22.15 -19.58 36.11
C SER A 633 -22.58 -19.00 34.77
N ALA A 634 -21.83 -18.03 34.22
CA ALA A 634 -22.17 -17.40 32.94
C ALA A 634 -22.06 -18.41 31.77
N ILE A 635 -21.07 -19.30 31.83
CA ILE A 635 -20.91 -20.38 30.85
C ILE A 635 -22.08 -21.37 30.92
N LYS A 636 -22.49 -21.76 32.14
CA LYS A 636 -23.64 -22.67 32.34
C LYS A 636 -24.95 -22.07 31.84
N GLU A 637 -25.22 -20.81 32.14
CA GLU A 637 -26.40 -20.10 31.63
C GLU A 637 -26.40 -20.07 30.10
N ARG A 638 -25.24 -19.79 29.48
CA ARG A 638 -25.11 -19.76 28.03
C ARG A 638 -25.29 -21.14 27.38
N ILE A 639 -24.77 -22.20 27.99
CA ILE A 639 -25.03 -23.59 27.53
C ILE A 639 -26.51 -23.92 27.62
N ASN A 640 -27.19 -23.52 28.71
CA ASN A 640 -28.62 -23.72 28.86
C ASN A 640 -29.42 -22.96 27.79
N TYR A 641 -28.99 -21.75 27.41
CA TYR A 641 -29.56 -21.02 26.29
C TYR A 641 -29.47 -21.83 24.98
N PHE A 642 -28.30 -22.40 24.64
CA PHE A 642 -28.15 -23.20 23.42
C PHE A 642 -28.98 -24.49 23.43
N LEU A 643 -29.15 -25.13 24.59
CA LEU A 643 -30.03 -26.29 24.74
C LEU A 643 -31.51 -25.96 24.46
N ASN A 644 -31.92 -24.72 24.77
CA ASN A 644 -33.32 -24.28 24.63
C ASN A 644 -33.60 -23.53 23.31
N CYS A 645 -32.57 -23.08 22.57
CA CYS A 645 -32.74 -22.22 21.39
C CYS A 645 -33.27 -22.95 20.14
N GLY A 646 -33.31 -24.29 20.16
CA GLY A 646 -33.83 -25.12 19.06
C GLY A 646 -32.87 -25.34 17.88
N THR A 647 -31.78 -24.57 17.77
CA THR A 647 -30.74 -24.77 16.76
C THR A 647 -29.80 -25.92 17.18
N PRO A 648 -29.51 -26.90 16.31
CA PRO A 648 -28.64 -28.02 16.66
C PRO A 648 -27.21 -27.52 16.87
N PHE A 649 -26.57 -27.98 17.95
CA PHE A 649 -25.17 -27.65 18.25
C PHE A 649 -24.31 -28.88 18.56
N ILE A 650 -23.02 -28.76 18.26
CA ILE A 650 -21.97 -29.74 18.52
C ILE A 650 -21.03 -29.14 19.56
N ALA A 651 -20.79 -29.85 20.66
CA ALA A 651 -19.94 -29.37 21.75
C ALA A 651 -18.54 -30.00 21.68
N LEU A 652 -17.52 -29.15 21.51
CA LEU A 652 -16.09 -29.49 21.53
C LEU A 652 -15.52 -29.21 22.92
N PHE A 653 -15.12 -30.25 23.66
CA PHE A 653 -14.56 -30.12 25.00
C PHE A 653 -13.03 -30.10 24.96
N SER A 654 -12.43 -28.94 25.25
CA SER A 654 -10.97 -28.76 25.22
C SER A 654 -10.21 -29.56 26.29
N GLY A 655 -10.86 -29.88 27.42
CA GLY A 655 -10.21 -30.48 28.60
C GLY A 655 -10.41 -31.99 28.79
N ILE A 656 -11.16 -32.65 27.90
CA ILE A 656 -11.58 -34.05 28.03
C ILE A 656 -10.91 -34.90 26.95
N GLU A 657 -10.38 -36.07 27.31
CA GLU A 657 -9.65 -36.98 26.41
C GLU A 657 -10.56 -38.05 25.76
N THR A 658 -11.64 -38.47 26.44
CA THR A 658 -12.54 -39.53 25.95
C THR A 658 -13.94 -38.98 25.68
N THR A 659 -14.49 -39.28 24.50
CA THR A 659 -15.90 -38.98 24.18
C THR A 659 -16.84 -39.88 24.96
N ASP A 660 -17.81 -39.28 25.66
CA ASP A 660 -18.89 -40.02 26.33
C ASP A 660 -19.82 -40.63 25.26
N LYS A 661 -20.01 -41.95 25.25
CA LYS A 661 -20.86 -42.67 24.27
C LYS A 661 -22.37 -42.34 24.35
N ARG A 662 -22.78 -41.47 25.28
CA ARG A 662 -24.19 -41.20 25.63
C ARG A 662 -24.83 -40.09 24.80
N ASP A 663 -24.03 -39.21 24.19
CA ASP A 663 -24.53 -38.08 23.39
C ASP A 663 -23.71 -37.96 22.09
N PRO A 664 -24.33 -38.21 20.91
CA PRO A 664 -23.61 -38.22 19.64
C PRO A 664 -23.02 -36.85 19.26
N ASN A 665 -23.50 -35.75 19.85
CA ASN A 665 -23.11 -34.39 19.48
C ASN A 665 -21.94 -33.83 20.31
N ARG A 666 -21.30 -34.64 21.16
CA ARG A 666 -20.14 -34.24 21.98
C ARG A 666 -18.84 -34.77 21.40
N ILE A 667 -17.81 -33.95 21.36
CA ILE A 667 -16.47 -34.28 20.85
C ILE A 667 -15.43 -33.92 21.92
N ALA A 668 -14.55 -34.86 22.23
CA ALA A 668 -13.41 -34.68 23.12
C ALA A 668 -12.19 -34.22 22.29
N ALA A 669 -11.55 -33.11 22.67
CA ALA A 669 -10.48 -32.48 21.89
C ALA A 669 -9.09 -32.56 22.56
N LYS A 670 -8.99 -33.00 23.82
CA LYS A 670 -7.70 -33.04 24.54
C LYS A 670 -6.84 -34.21 24.05
N ASN A 671 -5.54 -33.97 23.82
CA ASN A 671 -4.53 -34.98 23.49
C ASN A 671 -4.88 -35.87 22.27
N ARG A 672 -5.62 -35.32 21.30
CA ARG A 672 -5.98 -36.01 20.07
C ARG A 672 -5.18 -35.54 18.88
N ASN A 673 -5.04 -36.40 17.89
CA ASN A 673 -4.52 -36.02 16.58
C ASN A 673 -5.45 -34.97 15.94
N GLU A 674 -4.88 -33.86 15.47
CA GLU A 674 -5.65 -32.75 14.88
C GLU A 674 -6.49 -33.21 13.68
N ALA A 675 -5.93 -34.04 12.80
CA ALA A 675 -6.63 -34.55 11.62
C ALA A 675 -7.83 -35.43 11.97
N GLU A 676 -7.71 -36.28 13.01
CA GLU A 676 -8.84 -37.11 13.49
C GLU A 676 -9.95 -36.25 14.09
N LEU A 677 -9.60 -35.24 14.88
CA LEU A 677 -10.55 -34.31 15.49
C LEU A 677 -11.35 -33.55 14.43
N ILE A 678 -10.66 -33.09 13.39
CA ILE A 678 -11.25 -32.41 12.24
C ILE A 678 -12.22 -33.33 11.50
N GLN A 679 -11.79 -34.56 11.18
CA GLN A 679 -12.62 -35.54 10.47
C GLN A 679 -13.88 -35.92 11.27
N GLU A 680 -13.77 -36.16 12.58
CA GLU A 680 -14.93 -36.45 13.42
C GLU A 680 -15.91 -35.27 13.48
N THR A 681 -15.40 -34.04 13.58
CA THR A 681 -16.23 -32.85 13.63
C THR A 681 -16.96 -32.64 12.30
N LEU A 682 -16.26 -32.77 11.17
CA LEU A 682 -16.87 -32.71 9.83
C LEU A 682 -17.93 -33.80 9.64
N PHE A 683 -17.64 -35.03 10.07
CA PHE A 683 -18.59 -36.13 10.01
C PHE A 683 -19.88 -35.82 10.78
N LYS A 684 -19.77 -35.26 12.00
CA LYS A 684 -20.93 -34.87 12.81
C LYS A 684 -21.70 -33.69 12.22
N ILE A 685 -21.02 -32.70 11.66
CA ILE A 685 -21.67 -31.58 10.94
C ILE A 685 -22.50 -32.15 9.79
N ASN A 686 -21.91 -32.97 8.93
CA ASN A 686 -22.60 -33.58 7.79
C ASN A 686 -23.76 -34.49 8.25
N GLN A 687 -23.61 -35.22 9.36
CA GLN A 687 -24.68 -36.04 9.93
C GLN A 687 -25.87 -35.19 10.44
N VAL A 688 -25.62 -34.00 10.98
CA VAL A 688 -26.70 -33.09 11.39
C VAL A 688 -27.37 -32.48 10.16
N LEU A 689 -26.58 -32.04 9.18
CA LEU A 689 -27.08 -31.47 7.92
C LEU A 689 -27.89 -32.47 7.10
N SER A 690 -27.56 -33.77 7.15
CA SER A 690 -28.30 -34.81 6.41
C SER A 690 -29.67 -35.16 7.02
N LYS A 691 -29.93 -34.78 8.28
CA LYS A 691 -31.16 -35.14 9.01
C LYS A 691 -32.34 -34.19 8.75
N GLY A 692 -32.14 -33.07 8.05
CA GLY A 692 -33.22 -32.14 7.69
C GLY A 692 -32.79 -31.08 6.68
N ASN A 693 -33.76 -30.38 6.07
CA ASN A 693 -33.47 -29.24 5.19
C ASN A 693 -33.15 -28.00 6.04
N LEU A 694 -31.88 -27.86 6.43
CA LEU A 694 -31.39 -26.79 7.31
C LEU A 694 -30.80 -25.59 6.54
N ASN A 695 -30.97 -25.51 5.23
CA ASN A 695 -30.41 -24.41 4.44
C ASN A 695 -31.05 -23.08 4.83
N LYS A 696 -30.26 -22.02 4.82
CA LYS A 696 -30.67 -20.67 5.19
C LYS A 696 -30.29 -19.70 4.06
N ILE A 697 -31.16 -18.72 3.83
CA ILE A 697 -30.85 -17.54 3.00
C ILE A 697 -30.46 -16.43 3.98
N LEU A 698 -29.26 -15.88 3.84
CA LEU A 698 -28.75 -14.89 4.79
C LEU A 698 -29.55 -13.58 4.75
N LYS A 699 -29.98 -13.13 3.55
CA LYS A 699 -30.77 -11.89 3.39
C LYS A 699 -32.08 -11.89 4.17
N ASP A 700 -32.76 -13.03 4.26
CA ASP A 700 -34.06 -13.14 4.94
C ASP A 700 -33.96 -12.78 6.44
N ASN A 701 -32.75 -12.90 7.01
CA ASN A 701 -32.49 -12.62 8.42
C ASN A 701 -32.06 -11.16 8.68
N PHE A 702 -31.88 -10.34 7.64
CA PHE A 702 -31.49 -8.93 7.82
C PHE A 702 -32.59 -8.11 8.49
N GLU A 703 -33.86 -8.41 8.20
CA GLU A 703 -35.01 -7.82 8.91
C GLU A 703 -35.00 -8.16 10.41
N GLN A 704 -34.54 -9.36 10.75
CA GLN A 704 -34.37 -9.76 12.15
C GLN A 704 -33.25 -8.95 12.82
N GLY A 705 -32.16 -8.65 12.10
CA GLY A 705 -31.11 -7.74 12.55
C GLY A 705 -31.64 -6.33 12.83
N ARG A 706 -32.46 -5.77 11.92
CA ARG A 706 -33.12 -4.47 12.13
C ARG A 706 -34.01 -4.46 13.36
N LYS A 707 -34.81 -5.52 13.57
CA LYS A 707 -35.65 -5.69 14.78
C LYS A 707 -34.83 -5.78 16.07
N GLN A 708 -33.58 -6.23 16.00
CA GLN A 708 -32.65 -6.28 17.12
C GLN A 708 -31.87 -4.96 17.31
N GLY A 709 -32.10 -3.96 16.47
CA GLY A 709 -31.45 -2.63 16.56
C GLY A 709 -30.09 -2.55 15.88
N PHE A 710 -29.77 -3.44 14.92
CA PHE A 710 -28.52 -3.38 14.17
C PHE A 710 -28.57 -2.30 13.09
N ILE A 711 -27.41 -1.72 12.76
CA ILE A 711 -27.24 -0.82 11.62
C ILE A 711 -27.05 -1.68 10.37
N VAL A 712 -27.93 -1.58 9.38
CA VAL A 712 -27.99 -2.51 8.23
C VAL A 712 -27.72 -1.81 6.89
N GLU A 713 -28.38 -0.69 6.61
CA GLU A 713 -28.24 0.09 5.37
C GLU A 713 -28.26 1.59 5.71
N THR A 714 -27.61 2.41 4.88
CA THR A 714 -27.63 3.88 5.01
C THR A 714 -28.81 4.50 4.25
N GLU A 715 -29.21 5.74 4.59
CA GLU A 715 -30.29 6.42 3.88
C GLU A 715 -29.98 6.65 2.39
N ALA A 716 -28.71 6.98 2.07
CA ALA A 716 -28.26 7.18 0.70
C ALA A 716 -28.33 5.87 -0.11
N GLU A 717 -27.98 4.73 0.50
CA GLU A 717 -28.11 3.41 -0.12
C GLU A 717 -29.57 3.10 -0.45
N LEU A 718 -30.49 3.35 0.48
CA LEU A 718 -31.92 3.11 0.29
C LEU A 718 -32.49 3.94 -0.87
N LYS A 719 -32.20 5.24 -0.91
CA LYS A 719 -32.62 6.13 -2.01
C LYS A 719 -32.07 5.70 -3.36
N GLY A 720 -30.77 5.37 -3.42
CA GLY A 720 -30.12 4.88 -4.63
C GLY A 720 -30.76 3.57 -5.13
N ARG A 721 -31.08 2.65 -4.20
CA ARG A 721 -31.75 1.39 -4.50
C ARG A 721 -33.18 1.57 -5.04
N GLU A 722 -33.95 2.49 -4.47
CA GLU A 722 -35.31 2.80 -4.93
C GLU A 722 -35.30 3.34 -6.36
N LYS A 723 -34.41 4.31 -6.65
CA LYS A 723 -34.24 4.87 -8.01
C LYS A 723 -33.84 3.80 -9.02
N ALA A 724 -32.92 2.90 -8.65
CA ALA A 724 -32.52 1.78 -9.50
C ALA A 724 -33.70 0.86 -9.82
N LYS A 725 -34.56 0.54 -8.84
CA LYS A 725 -35.76 -0.27 -9.06
C LYS A 725 -36.75 0.39 -10.02
N VAL A 726 -37.01 1.69 -9.85
CA VAL A 726 -37.89 2.46 -10.75
C VAL A 726 -37.42 2.36 -12.20
N LEU A 727 -36.11 2.49 -12.46
CA LEU A 727 -35.58 2.36 -13.82
C LEU A 727 -35.69 0.93 -14.38
N ILE A 728 -35.51 -0.09 -13.54
CA ILE A 728 -35.70 -1.48 -13.97
C ILE A 728 -37.17 -1.73 -14.30
N ASP A 729 -38.10 -1.19 -13.51
CA ASP A 729 -39.54 -1.27 -13.81
C ASP A 729 -39.89 -0.54 -15.12
N ILE A 730 -39.20 0.55 -15.46
CA ILE A 730 -39.34 1.23 -16.78
C ILE A 730 -38.78 0.37 -17.91
N LEU A 731 -37.63 -0.28 -17.71
CA LEU A 731 -37.00 -1.13 -18.72
C LEU A 731 -37.89 -2.32 -19.11
N TYR A 732 -38.54 -2.95 -18.14
CA TYR A 732 -39.37 -4.15 -18.37
C TYR A 732 -40.88 -3.85 -18.47
N GLY A 733 -41.34 -2.70 -17.98
CA GLY A 733 -42.75 -2.31 -17.91
C GLY A 733 -43.56 -3.08 -16.85
N GLU A 734 -44.66 -2.49 -16.35
CA GLU A 734 -45.57 -3.11 -15.36
C GLU A 734 -46.19 -4.47 -15.81
N LYS A 735 -46.12 -4.82 -17.10
CA LYS A 735 -46.81 -6.00 -17.68
C LYS A 735 -45.92 -7.24 -17.91
N MET A 736 -44.59 -7.15 -17.79
CA MET A 736 -43.68 -8.29 -18.02
C MET A 736 -43.29 -9.05 -16.73
N THR A 737 -43.58 -8.53 -15.55
CA THR A 737 -43.09 -9.05 -14.26
C THR A 737 -43.73 -10.37 -13.79
N LYS A 738 -44.63 -11.00 -14.57
CA LYS A 738 -45.32 -12.25 -14.17
C LYS A 738 -45.48 -13.33 -15.26
N GLY A 739 -44.91 -13.16 -16.45
CA GLY A 739 -45.13 -14.09 -17.57
C GLY A 739 -43.82 -14.56 -18.20
N LYS A 740 -43.63 -15.89 -18.29
CA LYS A 740 -42.60 -16.49 -19.16
C LYS A 740 -42.65 -15.83 -20.54
N VAL A 741 -41.48 -15.46 -21.07
CA VAL A 741 -41.31 -14.91 -22.42
C VAL A 741 -41.73 -15.98 -23.43
N THR A 742 -43.01 -16.00 -23.79
CA THR A 742 -43.54 -16.75 -24.92
C THR A 742 -43.91 -15.75 -26.01
N ASP A 743 -43.19 -15.85 -27.12
CA ASP A 743 -43.63 -15.48 -28.47
C ASP A 743 -43.98 -14.01 -28.76
N ASN A 744 -43.07 -13.06 -28.49
CA ASN A 744 -43.07 -11.80 -29.24
C ASN A 744 -41.79 -11.61 -30.07
N LYS A 745 -42.00 -11.41 -31.37
CA LYS A 745 -40.98 -11.10 -32.37
C LYS A 745 -40.31 -9.75 -32.07
N SER A 746 -38.99 -9.80 -31.95
CA SER A 746 -38.02 -8.87 -32.58
C SER A 746 -37.94 -7.40 -32.17
N LEU A 747 -38.02 -7.04 -30.89
CA LEU A 747 -37.26 -5.88 -30.39
C LEU A 747 -36.55 -6.27 -29.09
N GLY A 748 -35.22 -6.18 -29.08
CA GLY A 748 -34.43 -6.30 -27.87
C GLY A 748 -34.60 -5.06 -26.98
N LEU A 749 -34.24 -5.18 -25.70
CA LEU A 749 -34.25 -4.05 -24.75
C LEU A 749 -33.46 -2.83 -25.29
N LYS A 750 -32.35 -3.09 -26.01
CA LYS A 750 -31.54 -2.05 -26.69
C LYS A 750 -32.33 -1.29 -27.75
N ASP A 751 -33.06 -2.00 -28.61
CA ASP A 751 -33.80 -1.39 -29.73
C ASP A 751 -34.88 -0.40 -29.25
N VAL A 752 -35.44 -0.63 -28.06
CA VAL A 752 -36.48 0.21 -27.45
C VAL A 752 -35.89 1.36 -26.64
N HIS A 753 -34.95 1.06 -25.73
CA HIS A 753 -34.51 2.02 -24.72
C HIS A 753 -33.18 2.70 -25.06
N LEU A 754 -32.39 2.15 -25.98
CA LEU A 754 -31.07 2.65 -26.40
C LEU A 754 -30.94 2.74 -27.95
N PRO A 755 -31.85 3.45 -28.64
CA PRO A 755 -31.96 3.40 -30.11
C PRO A 755 -30.85 4.12 -30.88
N LEU A 756 -29.98 4.90 -30.24
CA LEU A 756 -29.03 5.78 -30.94
C LEU A 756 -27.72 5.08 -31.32
N GLN A 757 -27.30 4.08 -30.56
CA GLN A 757 -25.96 3.49 -30.64
C GLN A 757 -25.80 2.29 -31.61
N ASP A 758 -26.90 1.74 -32.14
CA ASP A 758 -26.83 0.59 -33.05
C ASP A 758 -26.77 1.05 -34.52
N THR A 759 -27.92 1.00 -35.22
CA THR A 759 -27.95 1.20 -36.68
C THR A 759 -27.55 2.61 -37.11
N LEU A 760 -28.03 3.62 -36.39
CA LEU A 760 -27.77 5.04 -36.71
C LEU A 760 -26.29 5.38 -36.52
N TRP A 761 -25.72 4.98 -35.37
CA TRP A 761 -24.31 5.19 -35.09
C TRP A 761 -23.40 4.48 -36.09
N MET A 762 -23.71 3.22 -36.43
CA MET A 762 -22.96 2.47 -37.44
C MET A 762 -22.99 3.15 -38.82
N GLN A 763 -24.16 3.61 -39.26
CA GLN A 763 -24.29 4.34 -40.53
C GLN A 763 -23.48 5.65 -40.51
N TRP A 764 -23.53 6.39 -39.40
CA TRP A 764 -22.75 7.61 -39.25
C TRP A 764 -21.24 7.33 -39.31
N CYS A 765 -20.77 6.30 -38.61
CA CYS A 765 -19.35 5.89 -38.61
C CYS A 765 -18.87 5.47 -40.01
N ILE A 766 -19.69 4.72 -40.76
CA ILE A 766 -19.38 4.35 -42.14
C ILE A 766 -19.20 5.61 -42.99
N LYS A 767 -20.11 6.56 -42.86
CA LYS A 767 -20.07 7.83 -43.60
C LYS A 767 -18.86 8.68 -43.22
N ASP A 768 -18.50 8.70 -41.95
CA ASP A 768 -17.30 9.38 -41.50
C ASP A 768 -16.01 8.72 -42.04
N LYS A 769 -15.91 7.39 -41.99
CA LYS A 769 -14.81 6.65 -42.63
C LYS A 769 -14.75 6.93 -44.14
N GLU A 770 -15.89 7.04 -44.83
CA GLU A 770 -15.97 7.44 -46.25
C GLU A 770 -15.47 8.88 -46.46
N PHE A 771 -15.82 9.81 -45.57
CA PHE A 771 -15.41 11.22 -45.63
C PHE A 771 -13.88 11.39 -45.58
N HIS A 772 -13.20 10.58 -44.77
CA HIS A 772 -11.74 10.61 -44.64
C HIS A 772 -11.00 9.70 -45.64
N ARG A 773 -11.66 8.69 -46.22
CA ARG A 773 -11.08 7.75 -47.21
C ARG A 773 -11.74 7.87 -48.59
N ILE A 774 -11.86 9.09 -49.11
CA ILE A 774 -12.57 9.35 -50.37
C ILE A 774 -11.83 8.71 -51.56
N GLN A 775 -12.53 7.82 -52.25
CA GLN A 775 -12.11 7.30 -53.54
C GLN A 775 -12.69 8.18 -54.65
N CYS A 776 -11.86 8.63 -55.58
CA CYS A 776 -12.29 9.49 -56.69
C CYS A 776 -13.36 8.79 -57.56
N LYS A 777 -14.64 9.16 -57.38
CA LYS A 777 -15.69 8.79 -58.34
C LYS A 777 -15.47 9.56 -59.65
N LYS A 778 -15.52 8.86 -60.79
CA LYS A 778 -15.20 9.40 -62.12
C LYS A 778 -16.04 10.64 -62.55
N ASN A 779 -17.18 10.90 -61.90
CA ASN A 779 -18.17 11.90 -62.34
C ASN A 779 -18.40 13.05 -61.34
N MET A 780 -17.61 13.19 -60.27
CA MET A 780 -17.80 14.24 -59.26
C MET A 780 -16.47 14.74 -58.69
N SER A 781 -16.38 16.03 -58.35
CA SER A 781 -15.24 16.57 -57.61
C SER A 781 -15.16 16.00 -56.18
N ILE A 782 -13.97 16.02 -55.58
CA ILE A 782 -13.75 15.55 -54.21
C ILE A 782 -14.53 16.43 -53.22
N GLU A 783 -14.59 17.73 -53.47
CA GLU A 783 -15.30 18.72 -52.65
C GLU A 783 -16.81 18.49 -52.66
N GLN A 784 -17.40 18.20 -53.84
CA GLN A 784 -18.82 17.85 -53.94
C GLN A 784 -19.14 16.54 -53.20
N GLN A 785 -18.28 15.53 -53.34
CA GLN A 785 -18.44 14.26 -52.60
C GLN A 785 -18.35 14.48 -51.08
N ARG A 786 -17.42 15.34 -50.61
CA ARG A 786 -17.35 15.72 -49.19
C ARG A 786 -18.61 16.41 -48.71
N ALA A 787 -19.14 17.35 -49.49
CA ALA A 787 -20.36 18.07 -49.15
C ALA A 787 -21.58 17.13 -49.04
N GLU A 788 -21.74 16.20 -49.99
CA GLU A 788 -22.82 15.19 -49.94
C GLU A 788 -22.71 14.29 -48.71
N ILE A 789 -21.51 13.77 -48.42
CA ILE A 789 -21.29 12.91 -47.24
C ILE A 789 -21.56 13.71 -45.95
N ALA A 790 -21.14 14.99 -45.89
CA ALA A 790 -21.42 15.85 -44.75
C ALA A 790 -22.93 16.08 -44.55
N GLU A 791 -23.69 16.29 -45.64
CA GLU A 791 -25.14 16.43 -45.58
C GLU A 791 -25.83 15.13 -45.10
N GLU A 792 -25.37 13.97 -45.57
CA GLU A 792 -25.84 12.67 -45.09
C GLU A 792 -25.55 12.46 -43.60
N LYS A 793 -24.35 12.82 -43.13
CA LYS A 793 -24.00 12.77 -41.70
C LYS A 793 -24.93 13.65 -40.86
N MET A 794 -25.24 14.87 -41.31
CA MET A 794 -26.17 15.78 -40.61
C MET A 794 -27.59 15.22 -40.57
N LYS A 795 -28.07 14.58 -41.64
CA LYS A 795 -29.38 13.88 -41.64
C LYS A 795 -29.43 12.77 -40.60
N ILE A 796 -28.37 11.98 -40.47
CA ILE A 796 -28.29 10.91 -39.46
C ILE A 796 -28.30 11.50 -38.03
N ARG A 797 -27.59 12.61 -37.77
CA ARG A 797 -27.63 13.30 -36.47
C ARG A 797 -29.03 13.85 -36.15
N ALA A 798 -29.73 14.42 -37.13
CA ALA A 798 -31.11 14.87 -36.97
C ALA A 798 -32.08 13.70 -36.67
N ASP A 799 -31.87 12.54 -37.30
CA ASP A 799 -32.64 11.32 -37.01
C ASP A 799 -32.36 10.80 -35.59
N GLN A 800 -31.10 10.85 -35.13
CA GLN A 800 -30.75 10.54 -33.74
C GLN A 800 -31.46 11.48 -32.76
N GLN A 801 -31.41 12.79 -33.00
CA GLN A 801 -32.08 13.79 -32.17
C GLN A 801 -33.60 13.55 -32.09
N LYS A 802 -34.23 13.29 -33.23
CA LYS A 802 -35.67 12.99 -33.30
C LYS A 802 -36.05 11.75 -32.49
N LYS A 803 -35.28 10.67 -32.59
CA LYS A 803 -35.54 9.44 -31.82
C LYS A 803 -35.30 9.62 -30.31
N SER A 804 -34.36 10.47 -29.93
CA SER A 804 -34.02 10.68 -28.51
C SER A 804 -35.10 11.45 -27.72
N SER A 805 -35.84 12.34 -28.38
CA SER A 805 -36.71 13.32 -27.72
C SER A 805 -37.81 12.71 -26.83
N GLU A 806 -38.25 11.49 -27.15
CA GLU A 806 -39.33 10.77 -26.44
C GLU A 806 -38.84 9.64 -25.51
N ASN A 807 -37.53 9.52 -25.27
CA ASN A 807 -36.97 8.42 -24.48
C ASN A 807 -37.16 8.64 -22.96
N ILE A 808 -38.20 8.03 -22.39
CA ILE A 808 -38.54 8.10 -20.96
C ILE A 808 -37.41 7.52 -20.09
N PHE A 809 -36.80 6.40 -20.52
CA PHE A 809 -35.73 5.75 -19.78
C PHE A 809 -34.50 6.67 -19.65
N MET A 810 -34.03 7.25 -20.76
CA MET A 810 -32.87 8.15 -20.74
C MET A 810 -33.15 9.44 -19.96
N LYS A 811 -34.38 9.95 -20.03
CA LYS A 811 -34.80 11.11 -19.23
C LYS A 811 -34.64 10.85 -17.73
N GLU A 812 -35.23 9.77 -17.21
CA GLU A 812 -35.16 9.43 -15.79
C GLU A 812 -33.73 9.07 -15.37
N PHE A 813 -33.01 8.30 -16.20
CA PHE A 813 -31.62 7.94 -15.92
C PHE A 813 -30.73 9.18 -15.78
N LEU A 814 -30.81 10.13 -16.71
CA LEU A 814 -30.01 11.35 -16.65
C LEU A 814 -30.37 12.24 -15.46
N GLN A 815 -31.65 12.30 -15.08
CA GLN A 815 -32.05 13.03 -13.87
C GLN A 815 -31.39 12.45 -12.62
N TYR A 816 -31.37 11.12 -12.48
CA TYR A 816 -30.73 10.47 -11.34
C TYR A 816 -29.19 10.51 -11.40
N ALA A 817 -28.61 10.43 -12.60
CA ALA A 817 -27.15 10.42 -12.77
C ALA A 817 -26.51 11.82 -12.67
N VAL A 818 -27.23 12.90 -13.03
CA VAL A 818 -26.66 14.25 -13.09
C VAL A 818 -27.13 15.15 -11.93
N SER A 819 -28.34 14.96 -11.41
CA SER A 819 -28.97 15.93 -10.49
C SER A 819 -28.88 15.58 -9.01
N VAL A 820 -28.19 14.50 -8.67
CA VAL A 820 -28.18 13.89 -7.32
C VAL A 820 -26.81 14.07 -6.67
N GLU A 821 -26.77 14.14 -5.34
CA GLU A 821 -25.52 14.16 -4.58
C GLU A 821 -24.61 12.97 -4.94
N GLU A 822 -23.29 13.19 -4.89
CA GLU A 822 -22.28 12.22 -5.36
C GLU A 822 -22.46 10.81 -4.77
N ASN A 823 -22.66 10.70 -3.45
CA ASN A 823 -22.81 9.41 -2.78
C ASN A 823 -24.07 8.66 -3.23
N GLU A 824 -25.20 9.36 -3.32
CA GLU A 824 -26.46 8.76 -3.76
C GLU A 824 -26.40 8.37 -5.26
N ARG A 825 -25.72 9.18 -6.09
CA ARG A 825 -25.41 8.85 -7.49
C ARG A 825 -24.61 7.55 -7.62
N LEU A 826 -23.57 7.36 -6.79
CA LEU A 826 -22.76 6.15 -6.79
C LEU A 826 -23.55 4.91 -6.33
N TYR A 827 -24.39 5.02 -5.30
CA TYR A 827 -25.28 3.92 -4.90
C TYR A 827 -26.27 3.59 -6.01
N PHE A 828 -26.89 4.60 -6.63
CA PHE A 828 -27.81 4.43 -7.74
C PHE A 828 -27.18 3.66 -8.90
N LEU A 829 -26.01 4.09 -9.40
CA LEU A 829 -25.35 3.45 -10.54
C LEU A 829 -24.98 1.99 -10.26
N ASN A 830 -24.44 1.71 -9.06
CA ASN A 830 -24.06 0.36 -8.67
C ASN A 830 -25.26 -0.56 -8.42
N TRP A 831 -26.31 -0.07 -7.75
CA TRP A 831 -27.57 -0.82 -7.61
C TRP A 831 -28.21 -1.08 -8.96
N PHE A 832 -28.21 -0.09 -9.85
CA PHE A 832 -28.78 -0.23 -11.18
C PHE A 832 -28.01 -1.28 -12.01
N LYS A 833 -26.67 -1.25 -12.00
CA LYS A 833 -25.83 -2.31 -12.61
C LYS A 833 -26.21 -3.68 -12.09
N LYS A 834 -26.31 -3.84 -10.77
CA LYS A 834 -26.65 -5.12 -10.14
C LYS A 834 -28.05 -5.59 -10.51
N CYS A 835 -29.06 -4.74 -10.40
CA CYS A 835 -30.44 -5.10 -10.74
C CYS A 835 -30.58 -5.45 -12.23
N LEU A 836 -29.83 -4.77 -13.10
CA LEU A 836 -29.78 -5.07 -14.53
C LEU A 836 -29.18 -6.45 -14.78
N ASP A 837 -28.04 -6.77 -14.17
CA ASP A 837 -27.38 -8.08 -14.28
C ASP A 837 -28.27 -9.21 -13.72
N GLU A 838 -29.00 -8.97 -12.63
CA GLU A 838 -29.96 -9.92 -12.06
C GLU A 838 -31.16 -10.15 -12.99
N ALA A 839 -31.75 -9.08 -13.53
CA ALA A 839 -32.92 -9.17 -14.39
C ALA A 839 -32.63 -9.82 -15.76
N LEU A 840 -31.39 -9.72 -16.25
CA LEU A 840 -30.96 -10.31 -17.52
C LEU A 840 -30.48 -11.76 -17.41
N ARG A 841 -30.12 -12.21 -16.20
CA ARG A 841 -29.46 -13.50 -15.97
C ARG A 841 -30.24 -14.68 -16.52
N ASP A 842 -31.50 -14.83 -16.13
CA ASP A 842 -32.31 -16.00 -16.48
C ASP A 842 -32.51 -16.12 -18.00
N ASN A 843 -32.74 -14.99 -18.67
CA ASN A 843 -32.89 -14.94 -20.12
C ASN A 843 -31.59 -15.34 -20.85
N ILE A 844 -30.44 -14.85 -20.38
CA ILE A 844 -29.13 -15.20 -20.96
C ILE A 844 -28.84 -16.70 -20.75
N VAL A 845 -29.14 -17.25 -19.57
CA VAL A 845 -28.98 -18.69 -19.29
C VAL A 845 -29.86 -19.52 -20.21
N ASP A 846 -31.15 -19.18 -20.35
CA ASP A 846 -32.08 -19.88 -21.22
C ASP A 846 -31.65 -19.85 -22.70
N LEU A 847 -31.26 -18.66 -23.21
CA LEU A 847 -30.76 -18.50 -24.57
C LEU A 847 -29.45 -19.28 -24.80
N THR A 848 -28.54 -19.30 -23.82
CA THR A 848 -27.27 -20.02 -23.90
C THR A 848 -27.51 -21.54 -23.88
N GLN A 849 -28.42 -22.03 -23.03
CA GLN A 849 -28.83 -23.43 -23.04
C GLN A 849 -29.47 -23.83 -24.37
N LEU A 850 -30.33 -22.97 -24.93
CA LEU A 850 -30.93 -23.20 -26.24
C LEU A 850 -29.89 -23.21 -27.36
N TYR A 851 -28.90 -22.32 -27.31
CA TYR A 851 -27.75 -22.30 -28.21
C TYR A 851 -26.97 -23.62 -28.13
N ASN A 852 -26.58 -24.05 -26.93
CA ASN A 852 -25.83 -25.29 -26.72
C ASN A 852 -26.60 -26.53 -27.19
N ARG A 853 -27.91 -26.61 -26.90
CA ARG A 853 -28.78 -27.70 -27.40
C ARG A 853 -28.85 -27.71 -28.92
N THR A 854 -28.93 -26.53 -29.54
CA THR A 854 -28.95 -26.39 -31.00
C THR A 854 -27.60 -26.78 -31.61
N TRP A 855 -26.49 -26.42 -30.96
CA TRP A 855 -25.13 -26.77 -31.38
C TRP A 855 -24.91 -28.29 -31.37
N LEU A 856 -25.42 -28.99 -30.35
CA LEU A 856 -25.38 -30.46 -30.30
C LEU A 856 -26.17 -31.09 -31.45
N LYS A 857 -27.35 -30.54 -31.78
CA LYS A 857 -28.14 -30.98 -32.95
C LYS A 857 -27.41 -30.70 -34.27
N TYR A 858 -26.74 -29.56 -34.38
CA TYR A 858 -25.92 -29.21 -35.56
C TYR A 858 -24.82 -30.25 -35.83
N ARG A 859 -24.09 -30.70 -34.79
CA ARG A 859 -23.04 -31.73 -34.93
C ARG A 859 -23.57 -33.08 -35.44
N GLY A 860 -24.79 -33.45 -35.05
CA GLY A 860 -25.43 -34.72 -35.45
C GLY A 860 -26.26 -34.65 -36.74
N ALA A 861 -26.36 -33.49 -37.39
CA ALA A 861 -27.27 -33.26 -38.52
C ALA A 861 -26.66 -33.55 -39.90
N SER A 862 -27.53 -33.85 -40.88
CA SER A 862 -27.18 -33.98 -42.30
C SER A 862 -26.88 -32.61 -42.96
N ASP A 863 -26.17 -32.56 -44.09
CA ASP A 863 -25.68 -31.29 -44.69
C ASP A 863 -26.77 -30.27 -45.03
N GLY A 864 -27.98 -30.72 -45.39
CA GLY A 864 -29.13 -29.83 -45.63
C GLY A 864 -29.74 -29.23 -44.36
N GLU A 865 -29.71 -29.97 -43.24
CA GLU A 865 -30.18 -29.53 -41.93
C GLU A 865 -29.14 -28.66 -41.21
N ARG A 866 -27.85 -28.90 -41.46
CA ARG A 866 -26.74 -28.09 -40.93
C ARG A 866 -26.88 -26.62 -41.28
N ARG A 867 -27.27 -26.27 -42.52
CA ARG A 867 -27.52 -24.86 -42.89
C ARG A 867 -28.64 -24.23 -42.06
N LYS A 868 -29.74 -24.96 -41.82
CA LYS A 868 -30.85 -24.44 -41.00
C LYS A 868 -30.42 -24.19 -39.56
N TYR A 869 -29.71 -25.15 -38.97
CA TYR A 869 -29.16 -24.99 -37.62
C TYR A 869 -28.10 -23.91 -37.55
N GLN A 870 -27.27 -23.74 -38.57
CA GLN A 870 -26.26 -22.67 -38.64
C GLN A 870 -26.90 -21.28 -38.67
N THR A 871 -27.95 -21.09 -39.50
CA THR A 871 -28.72 -19.83 -39.50
C THR A 871 -29.36 -19.58 -38.14
N TYR A 872 -29.98 -20.62 -37.55
CA TYR A 872 -30.62 -20.49 -36.25
C TYR A 872 -29.62 -20.22 -35.10
N LEU A 873 -28.43 -20.83 -35.13
CA LEU A 873 -27.34 -20.52 -34.19
C LEU A 873 -26.85 -19.09 -34.35
N CYS A 874 -26.78 -18.56 -35.58
CA CYS A 874 -26.44 -17.16 -35.84
C CYS A 874 -27.50 -16.22 -35.27
N GLU A 875 -28.79 -16.52 -35.46
CA GLU A 875 -29.90 -15.77 -34.85
C GLU A 875 -29.88 -15.82 -33.32
N LEU A 876 -29.63 -17.00 -32.73
CA LEU A 876 -29.50 -17.15 -31.28
C LEU A 876 -28.30 -16.37 -30.73
N SER A 877 -27.15 -16.41 -31.43
CA SER A 877 -25.98 -15.61 -31.05
C SER A 877 -26.29 -14.11 -31.07
N LYS A 878 -27.00 -13.62 -32.10
CA LYS A 878 -27.47 -12.23 -32.15
C LYS A 878 -28.42 -11.90 -31.01
N ARG A 879 -29.38 -12.79 -30.72
CA ARG A 879 -30.31 -12.62 -29.59
C ARG A 879 -29.59 -12.55 -28.24
N ILE A 880 -28.58 -13.40 -28.02
CA ILE A 880 -27.75 -13.35 -26.81
C ILE A 880 -27.05 -11.98 -26.70
N LYS A 881 -26.44 -11.50 -27.78
CA LYS A 881 -25.78 -10.18 -27.81
C LYS A 881 -26.73 -9.00 -27.59
N HIS A 882 -27.97 -9.08 -28.10
CA HIS A 882 -28.98 -8.04 -27.91
C HIS A 882 -29.66 -8.13 -26.53
N ALA A 883 -29.66 -9.32 -25.92
CA ALA A 883 -30.16 -9.53 -24.57
C ALA A 883 -29.17 -9.02 -23.50
N THR A 884 -27.89 -8.83 -23.82
CA THR A 884 -26.91 -8.25 -22.88
C THR A 884 -26.91 -6.71 -22.95
N VAL A 885 -27.48 -6.05 -21.94
CA VAL A 885 -27.38 -4.60 -21.71
C VAL A 885 -26.55 -4.37 -20.45
N GLY A 886 -25.74 -3.32 -20.45
CA GLY A 886 -24.86 -2.97 -19.34
C GLY A 886 -24.67 -1.46 -19.28
N LEU A 887 -24.11 -0.95 -18.18
CA LEU A 887 -23.88 0.49 -17.98
C LEU A 887 -23.09 1.14 -19.13
N GLN A 888 -22.14 0.42 -19.73
CA GLN A 888 -21.35 0.90 -20.86
C GLN A 888 -22.22 1.27 -22.07
N HIS A 889 -23.30 0.52 -22.32
CA HIS A 889 -24.22 0.82 -23.41
C HIS A 889 -25.03 2.09 -23.11
N ILE A 890 -25.37 2.34 -21.84
CA ILE A 890 -26.09 3.55 -21.46
C ILE A 890 -25.18 4.77 -21.57
N PHE A 891 -23.92 4.67 -21.15
CA PHE A 891 -22.95 5.75 -21.35
C PHE A 891 -22.64 6.00 -22.83
N ARG A 892 -22.62 4.95 -23.66
CA ARG A 892 -22.54 5.10 -25.12
C ARG A 892 -23.79 5.79 -25.70
N GLU A 893 -24.97 5.52 -25.17
CA GLU A 893 -26.18 6.26 -25.56
C GLU A 893 -26.06 7.75 -25.21
N ILE A 894 -25.50 8.06 -24.04
CA ILE A 894 -25.24 9.44 -23.59
C ILE A 894 -24.23 10.14 -24.49
N SER A 895 -23.17 9.45 -24.94
CA SER A 895 -22.24 10.03 -25.91
C SER A 895 -22.95 10.38 -27.21
N GLN A 896 -23.80 9.50 -27.74
CA GLN A 896 -24.56 9.77 -28.95
C GLN A 896 -25.61 10.89 -28.76
N LEU A 897 -26.23 10.99 -27.57
CA LEU A 897 -27.09 12.12 -27.23
C LEU A 897 -26.32 13.44 -27.29
N TYR A 898 -25.13 13.49 -26.69
CA TYR A 898 -24.28 14.67 -26.70
C TYR A 898 -23.85 15.08 -28.12
N GLU A 899 -23.27 14.16 -28.89
CA GLU A 899 -22.75 14.48 -30.24
C GLU A 899 -23.87 14.88 -31.23
N SER A 900 -25.04 14.23 -31.14
CA SER A 900 -26.18 14.58 -32.00
C SER A 900 -26.73 15.98 -31.72
N HIS A 901 -26.83 16.38 -30.45
CA HIS A 901 -27.32 17.70 -30.07
C HIS A 901 -26.29 18.80 -30.25
N MET A 902 -24.98 18.50 -30.16
CA MET A 902 -23.94 19.46 -30.53
C MET A 902 -23.87 19.73 -32.03
N SER A 903 -24.18 18.73 -32.85
CA SER A 903 -24.14 18.85 -34.31
C SER A 903 -25.28 19.72 -34.88
N VAL A 904 -26.37 19.94 -34.14
CA VAL A 904 -27.55 20.68 -34.61
C VAL A 904 -27.70 21.95 -33.78
N GLU A 905 -27.57 23.13 -34.40
CA GLU A 905 -27.37 24.45 -33.75
C GLU A 905 -28.48 24.95 -32.77
N ASP A 906 -29.47 24.14 -32.38
CA ASP A 906 -30.69 24.58 -31.68
C ASP A 906 -30.96 23.94 -30.30
N SER A 907 -30.07 23.12 -29.73
CA SER A 907 -30.35 22.48 -28.43
C SER A 907 -29.30 22.73 -27.35
N LYS A 908 -29.64 23.63 -26.41
CA LYS A 908 -28.83 23.87 -25.19
C LYS A 908 -29.14 22.90 -24.05
N THR A 909 -30.25 22.16 -24.15
CA THR A 909 -30.72 21.28 -23.08
C THR A 909 -31.31 19.99 -23.64
N ILE A 910 -30.97 18.86 -23.02
CA ILE A 910 -31.52 17.54 -23.32
C ILE A 910 -32.31 17.06 -22.12
N HIS A 911 -33.59 16.69 -22.29
CA HIS A 911 -34.45 16.18 -21.22
C HIS A 911 -34.54 17.08 -19.96
N GLY A 912 -34.32 18.40 -20.11
CA GLY A 912 -34.31 19.37 -19.01
C GLY A 912 -32.95 19.54 -18.31
N ILE A 913 -31.90 18.91 -18.83
CA ILE A 913 -30.51 18.99 -18.33
C ILE A 913 -29.69 19.79 -19.33
N ALA A 914 -28.86 20.71 -18.82
CA ALA A 914 -27.94 21.48 -19.66
C ALA A 914 -26.86 20.57 -20.25
N LEU A 915 -26.53 20.79 -21.52
CA LEU A 915 -25.70 19.88 -22.31
C LEU A 915 -24.25 19.74 -21.78
N ASP A 916 -23.72 20.84 -21.24
CA ASP A 916 -22.43 20.95 -20.56
C ASP A 916 -22.30 20.05 -19.33
N LYS A 917 -23.42 19.71 -18.67
CA LYS A 917 -23.40 18.80 -17.52
C LYS A 917 -23.13 17.33 -17.88
N LEU A 918 -23.31 16.93 -19.15
CA LEU A 918 -23.08 15.53 -19.54
C LEU A 918 -21.58 15.19 -19.52
N PRO A 919 -20.67 15.96 -20.17
CA PRO A 919 -19.25 15.68 -20.06
C PRO A 919 -18.71 15.92 -18.64
N GLU A 920 -19.25 16.88 -17.87
CA GLU A 920 -18.92 17.05 -16.44
C GLU A 920 -19.20 15.78 -15.63
N MET A 921 -20.34 15.13 -15.86
CA MET A 921 -20.67 13.85 -15.25
C MET A 921 -19.67 12.75 -15.67
N GLY A 922 -19.22 12.75 -16.93
CA GLY A 922 -18.14 11.88 -17.41
C GLY A 922 -16.83 12.08 -16.63
N VAL A 923 -16.44 13.34 -16.39
CA VAL A 923 -15.26 13.70 -15.59
C VAL A 923 -15.38 13.23 -14.13
N ASP A 924 -16.54 13.47 -13.50
CA ASP A 924 -16.79 13.01 -12.13
C ASP A 924 -16.68 11.48 -12.01
N LEU A 925 -17.27 10.74 -12.96
CA LEU A 925 -17.17 9.29 -13.01
C LEU A 925 -15.72 8.83 -13.17
N MET A 926 -14.97 9.44 -14.08
CA MET A 926 -13.55 9.12 -14.31
C MET A 926 -12.71 9.38 -13.05
N LEU A 927 -12.92 10.50 -12.35
CA LEU A 927 -12.22 10.82 -11.10
C LEU A 927 -12.62 9.92 -9.92
N SER A 928 -13.85 9.41 -9.92
CA SER A 928 -14.33 8.44 -8.91
C SER A 928 -13.82 7.00 -9.15
N GLY A 929 -13.09 6.77 -10.25
CA GLY A 929 -12.53 5.46 -10.63
C GLY A 929 -13.50 4.59 -11.43
N HIS A 930 -14.44 5.17 -12.19
CA HIS A 930 -15.23 4.43 -13.17
C HIS A 930 -14.53 4.43 -14.54
N PRO A 931 -14.41 3.27 -15.21
CA PRO A 931 -13.84 3.21 -16.56
C PRO A 931 -14.78 3.88 -17.58
N LEU A 932 -14.22 4.71 -18.44
CA LEU A 932 -14.95 5.37 -19.53
C LEU A 932 -14.59 4.72 -20.87
N GLU A 933 -15.56 4.55 -21.76
CA GLU A 933 -15.31 3.99 -23.09
C GLU A 933 -14.59 5.01 -23.98
N LEU A 934 -13.45 4.60 -24.54
CA LEU A 934 -12.68 5.38 -25.51
C LEU A 934 -13.09 5.02 -26.94
N MET A 935 -13.23 3.73 -27.25
CA MET A 935 -13.55 3.24 -28.59
C MET A 935 -14.64 2.19 -28.52
N ASP A 936 -15.65 2.32 -29.37
CA ASP A 936 -16.72 1.32 -29.53
C ASP A 936 -16.23 0.18 -30.45
N GLY A 937 -16.13 -1.03 -29.91
CA GLY A 937 -15.73 -2.24 -30.66
C GLY A 937 -16.85 -2.88 -31.49
N ASP A 938 -18.11 -2.43 -31.40
CA ASP A 938 -19.17 -2.87 -32.32
C ASP A 938 -18.98 -2.27 -33.72
N VAL A 939 -18.59 -0.99 -33.78
CA VAL A 939 -18.40 -0.25 -35.04
C VAL A 939 -16.93 0.07 -35.36
N ASN A 940 -16.02 -0.19 -34.40
CA ASN A 940 -14.61 0.19 -34.42
C ASN A 940 -14.42 1.68 -34.72
N TYR A 941 -14.95 2.52 -33.85
CA TYR A 941 -14.90 3.97 -33.99
C TYR A 941 -14.91 4.68 -32.62
N VAL A 942 -14.35 5.89 -32.56
CA VAL A 942 -14.26 6.74 -31.36
C VAL A 942 -15.31 7.85 -31.47
N ALA A 943 -16.10 8.06 -30.42
CA ALA A 943 -16.97 9.23 -30.32
C ALA A 943 -16.11 10.47 -29.99
N ILE A 944 -15.47 11.05 -31.02
CA ILE A 944 -14.41 12.06 -30.88
C ILE A 944 -14.91 13.31 -30.17
N ASP A 945 -16.10 13.81 -30.50
CA ASP A 945 -16.62 15.06 -29.92
C ASP A 945 -16.95 14.85 -28.44
N TRP A 946 -17.52 13.69 -28.10
CA TRP A 946 -17.79 13.32 -26.70
C TRP A 946 -16.50 13.15 -25.89
N VAL A 947 -15.55 12.36 -26.39
CA VAL A 947 -14.28 12.09 -25.68
C VAL A 947 -13.49 13.39 -25.50
N SER A 948 -13.44 14.24 -26.52
CA SER A 948 -12.75 15.54 -26.45
C SER A 948 -13.39 16.43 -25.39
N ALA A 949 -14.72 16.55 -25.37
CA ALA A 949 -15.42 17.36 -24.37
C ALA A 949 -15.19 16.89 -22.93
N VAL A 950 -15.10 15.57 -22.70
CA VAL A 950 -14.77 15.03 -21.37
C VAL A 950 -13.32 15.36 -20.99
N LEU A 951 -12.37 15.19 -21.90
CA LEU A 951 -10.95 15.48 -21.65
C LEU A 951 -10.71 16.99 -21.47
N ASP A 952 -11.37 17.85 -22.23
CA ASP A 952 -11.28 19.30 -22.09
C ASP A 952 -11.81 19.77 -20.72
N ASN A 953 -12.95 19.22 -20.28
CA ASN A 953 -13.48 19.49 -18.94
C ASN A 953 -12.59 18.92 -17.82
N LEU A 954 -11.93 17.78 -18.07
CA LEU A 954 -10.94 17.22 -17.14
C LEU A 954 -9.74 18.16 -17.00
N ILE A 955 -9.22 18.70 -18.11
CA ILE A 955 -8.13 19.69 -18.13
C ILE A 955 -8.59 20.98 -17.42
N HIS A 956 -9.82 21.43 -17.65
CA HIS A 956 -10.36 22.61 -16.95
C HIS A 956 -10.44 22.39 -15.43
N LYS A 957 -10.79 21.18 -14.98
CA LYS A 957 -10.94 20.84 -13.55
C LYS A 957 -9.61 20.58 -12.85
N LEU A 958 -8.66 19.92 -13.50
CA LEU A 958 -7.37 19.53 -12.92
C LEU A 958 -6.22 20.49 -13.24
N GLY A 959 -6.39 21.33 -14.26
CA GLY A 959 -5.32 22.11 -14.89
C GLY A 959 -4.52 21.30 -15.90
N ASP A 960 -3.48 21.92 -16.46
CA ASP A 960 -2.54 21.25 -17.36
C ASP A 960 -1.63 20.29 -16.55
N LYS A 961 -1.74 18.99 -16.82
CA LYS A 961 -1.12 17.91 -16.04
C LYS A 961 -0.43 16.92 -16.96
N ARG A 962 0.72 16.41 -16.53
CA ARG A 962 1.49 15.39 -17.26
C ARG A 962 0.89 14.02 -17.02
N VAL A 963 0.62 13.28 -18.08
CA VAL A 963 -0.05 11.96 -18.02
C VAL A 963 0.83 10.91 -18.67
N LEU A 964 1.03 9.78 -17.98
CA LEU A 964 1.61 8.57 -18.56
C LEU A 964 0.49 7.67 -19.09
N VAL A 965 0.51 7.33 -20.38
CA VAL A 965 -0.49 6.45 -21.00
C VAL A 965 0.04 5.01 -21.11
N LEU A 966 -0.59 4.10 -20.39
CA LEU A 966 -0.28 2.67 -20.37
C LEU A 966 -1.42 1.87 -21.03
N SER A 967 -1.10 1.12 -22.09
CA SER A 967 -2.04 0.20 -22.74
C SER A 967 -1.66 -1.26 -22.60
N VAL A 968 -2.63 -2.14 -22.79
CA VAL A 968 -2.42 -3.59 -22.91
C VAL A 968 -3.01 -4.10 -24.22
N VAL A 969 -2.27 -4.95 -24.93
CA VAL A 969 -2.70 -5.60 -26.18
C VAL A 969 -2.37 -7.08 -26.11
N GLY A 970 -3.21 -7.92 -26.72
CA GLY A 970 -3.00 -9.37 -26.73
C GLY A 970 -4.22 -10.13 -27.24
N LEU A 971 -4.07 -11.43 -27.49
CA LEU A 971 -5.15 -12.27 -27.98
C LEU A 971 -6.35 -12.26 -27.03
N GLN A 972 -7.51 -12.63 -27.56
CA GLN A 972 -8.72 -12.82 -26.78
C GLN A 972 -8.50 -13.83 -25.63
N SER A 973 -9.01 -13.50 -24.45
CA SER A 973 -8.91 -14.33 -23.24
C SER A 973 -7.47 -14.59 -22.74
N SER A 974 -6.50 -13.75 -23.11
CA SER A 974 -5.10 -13.85 -22.63
C SER A 974 -4.86 -13.34 -21.21
N GLY A 975 -5.87 -12.81 -20.51
CA GLY A 975 -5.73 -12.31 -19.14
C GLY A 975 -5.33 -10.84 -18.99
N LYS A 976 -5.50 -10.02 -20.04
CA LYS A 976 -5.20 -8.56 -20.06
C LYS A 976 -5.84 -7.78 -18.91
N SER A 977 -7.17 -7.79 -18.84
CA SER A 977 -7.93 -7.10 -17.79
C SER A 977 -7.60 -7.68 -16.41
N THR A 978 -7.32 -8.98 -16.30
CA THR A 978 -6.86 -9.62 -15.05
C THR A 978 -5.51 -9.07 -14.58
N LEU A 979 -4.56 -8.87 -15.49
CA LEU A 979 -3.26 -8.27 -15.20
C LEU A 979 -3.42 -6.83 -14.70
N LEU A 980 -4.18 -6.00 -15.42
CA LEU A 980 -4.43 -4.61 -15.03
C LEU A 980 -5.17 -4.48 -13.71
N ASN A 981 -6.21 -5.30 -13.50
CA ASN A 981 -6.95 -5.36 -12.25
C ASN A 981 -6.06 -5.78 -11.06
N THR A 982 -5.08 -6.65 -11.29
CA THR A 982 -4.13 -7.06 -10.23
C THR A 982 -3.03 -6.01 -10.00
N MET A 983 -2.60 -5.30 -11.04
CA MET A 983 -1.53 -4.30 -10.96
C MET A 983 -1.97 -2.99 -10.29
N PHE A 984 -3.20 -2.54 -10.58
CA PHE A 984 -3.71 -1.25 -10.13
C PHE A 984 -4.99 -1.36 -9.29
N GLY A 985 -5.53 -2.56 -9.07
CA GLY A 985 -6.76 -2.73 -8.30
C GLY A 985 -8.03 -2.34 -9.04
N LEU A 986 -7.99 -2.29 -10.37
CA LEU A 986 -9.09 -1.85 -11.22
C LEU A 986 -10.24 -2.87 -11.27
N ASP A 987 -11.39 -2.44 -11.78
CA ASP A 987 -12.59 -3.26 -11.97
C ASP A 987 -12.99 -3.37 -13.45
N PHE A 988 -12.00 -3.64 -14.33
CA PHE A 988 -12.32 -4.01 -15.72
C PHE A 988 -13.02 -5.37 -15.75
N ALA A 989 -13.99 -5.53 -16.66
CA ALA A 989 -14.79 -6.75 -16.76
C ALA A 989 -13.92 -7.97 -17.15
N VAL A 990 -14.04 -9.08 -16.41
CA VAL A 990 -13.34 -10.34 -16.70
C VAL A 990 -14.37 -11.46 -16.87
N SER A 991 -14.42 -12.09 -18.04
CA SER A 991 -15.30 -13.21 -18.37
C SER A 991 -14.59 -14.22 -19.29
N SER A 992 -15.16 -15.40 -19.46
CA SER A 992 -14.61 -16.45 -20.35
C SER A 992 -14.94 -16.25 -21.83
N GLY A 993 -15.75 -15.23 -22.17
CA GLY A 993 -16.02 -14.76 -23.54
C GLY A 993 -15.31 -13.42 -23.83
N PRO A 994 -15.58 -12.73 -24.96
CA PRO A 994 -15.10 -11.36 -25.16
C PRO A 994 -15.72 -10.46 -24.08
N CYS A 995 -14.94 -10.18 -23.03
CA CYS A 995 -15.37 -9.38 -21.88
C CYS A 995 -15.30 -7.88 -22.21
N THR A 996 -14.21 -7.51 -22.88
CA THR A 996 -13.94 -6.14 -23.32
C THR A 996 -14.18 -6.08 -24.82
N ARG A 997 -15.08 -5.19 -25.24
CA ARG A 997 -15.37 -4.91 -26.64
C ARG A 997 -15.10 -3.44 -26.90
N GLY A 998 -14.13 -3.14 -27.77
CA GLY A 998 -13.57 -1.79 -27.91
C GLY A 998 -12.42 -1.50 -26.95
N ALA A 999 -12.29 -0.25 -26.51
CA ALA A 999 -11.24 0.19 -25.57
C ALA A 999 -11.78 1.09 -24.47
N PHE A 1000 -11.29 0.93 -23.25
CA PHE A 1000 -11.72 1.66 -22.06
C PHE A 1000 -10.53 2.33 -21.38
N MET A 1001 -10.76 3.53 -20.86
CA MET A 1001 -9.76 4.34 -20.17
C MET A 1001 -10.08 4.51 -18.69
N HIS A 1002 -9.05 4.53 -17.86
CA HIS A 1002 -9.14 4.70 -16.41
C HIS A 1002 -7.99 5.59 -15.91
N LEU A 1003 -8.31 6.65 -15.17
CA LEU A 1003 -7.33 7.63 -14.70
C LEU A 1003 -6.91 7.36 -13.25
N LEU A 1004 -5.60 7.32 -13.00
CA LEU A 1004 -5.02 7.09 -11.68
C LEU A 1004 -4.16 8.28 -11.25
N PRO A 1005 -4.43 8.91 -10.10
CA PRO A 1005 -3.59 10.00 -9.59
C PRO A 1005 -2.25 9.49 -9.04
N VAL A 1006 -1.21 10.31 -9.16
CA VAL A 1006 0.09 10.10 -8.52
C VAL A 1006 0.23 11.03 -7.31
N GLU A 1007 0.80 10.53 -6.22
CA GLU A 1007 1.02 11.29 -4.99
C GLU A 1007 2.09 12.37 -5.16
N GLU A 1008 1.83 13.58 -4.65
CA GLU A 1008 2.69 14.76 -4.81
C GLU A 1008 4.17 14.51 -4.49
N GLN A 1009 4.45 13.76 -3.44
CA GLN A 1009 5.81 13.48 -2.97
C GLN A 1009 6.67 12.71 -3.97
N ILE A 1010 6.06 11.99 -4.93
CA ILE A 1010 6.77 11.20 -5.92
C ILE A 1010 6.63 11.74 -7.35
N ARG A 1011 5.77 12.74 -7.59
CA ARG A 1011 5.59 13.36 -8.91
C ARG A 1011 6.89 13.89 -9.48
N ASP A 1012 7.74 14.50 -8.66
CA ASP A 1012 9.05 15.01 -9.09
C ASP A 1012 10.02 13.90 -9.50
N LYS A 1013 9.88 12.70 -8.93
CA LYS A 1013 10.70 11.53 -9.28
C LYS A 1013 10.19 10.83 -10.53
N LEU A 1014 8.87 10.72 -10.66
CA LEU A 1014 8.21 10.03 -11.77
C LEU A 1014 8.08 10.90 -13.03
N LEU A 1015 8.10 12.23 -12.87
CA LEU A 1015 7.90 13.25 -13.90
C LEU A 1015 6.48 13.34 -14.49
N PHE A 1016 5.50 12.60 -13.95
CA PHE A 1016 4.11 12.68 -14.37
C PHE A 1016 3.16 12.76 -13.16
N ASP A 1017 1.98 13.34 -13.38
CA ASP A 1017 0.99 13.63 -12.34
C ASP A 1017 -0.14 12.57 -12.30
N TYR A 1018 -0.42 11.93 -13.44
CA TYR A 1018 -1.44 10.89 -13.58
C TYR A 1018 -0.96 9.73 -14.46
N VAL A 1019 -1.58 8.56 -14.28
CA VAL A 1019 -1.44 7.40 -15.19
C VAL A 1019 -2.80 7.10 -15.80
N LEU A 1020 -2.89 7.11 -17.13
CA LEU A 1020 -4.07 6.71 -17.89
C LEU A 1020 -3.91 5.26 -18.35
N VAL A 1021 -4.68 4.35 -17.76
CA VAL A 1021 -4.66 2.92 -18.08
C VAL A 1021 -5.72 2.61 -19.13
N LEU A 1022 -5.32 1.97 -20.23
CA LEU A 1022 -6.16 1.56 -21.34
C LEU A 1022 -6.30 0.03 -21.40
N ASP A 1023 -7.52 -0.48 -21.18
CA ASP A 1023 -7.87 -1.89 -21.41
C ASP A 1023 -8.50 -2.05 -22.79
N THR A 1024 -8.07 -3.05 -23.56
CA THR A 1024 -8.53 -3.27 -24.94
C THR A 1024 -9.22 -4.60 -25.13
N GLU A 1025 -10.05 -4.66 -26.16
CA GLU A 1025 -10.54 -5.91 -26.73
C GLU A 1025 -9.38 -6.84 -27.12
N GLY A 1026 -9.65 -8.14 -27.10
CA GLY A 1026 -8.68 -9.14 -27.54
C GLY A 1026 -8.61 -9.26 -29.06
N LEU A 1027 -7.40 -9.27 -29.57
CA LEU A 1027 -7.15 -9.44 -31.00
C LEU A 1027 -7.52 -10.85 -31.48
N ARG A 1028 -7.80 -10.96 -32.79
CA ARG A 1028 -8.16 -12.18 -33.52
C ARG A 1028 -9.39 -12.88 -32.96
N SER A 1029 -10.46 -12.13 -32.79
CA SER A 1029 -11.74 -12.70 -32.38
C SER A 1029 -12.21 -13.81 -33.35
N THR A 1030 -12.92 -14.81 -32.84
CA THR A 1030 -13.36 -15.99 -33.60
C THR A 1030 -14.53 -15.73 -34.58
N VAL A 1031 -14.60 -14.53 -35.16
CA VAL A 1031 -15.73 -14.06 -35.98
C VAL A 1031 -15.60 -14.55 -37.44
N THR A 1032 -16.75 -14.65 -38.12
CA THR A 1032 -17.02 -15.39 -39.36
C THR A 1032 -16.28 -14.93 -40.62
N ASP A 1033 -15.68 -13.73 -40.64
CA ASP A 1033 -14.95 -13.18 -41.78
C ASP A 1033 -13.52 -12.74 -41.37
N PRO A 1034 -12.46 -13.48 -41.78
CA PRO A 1034 -11.09 -13.19 -41.40
C PRO A 1034 -10.61 -11.80 -41.82
N ASP A 1035 -11.03 -11.31 -42.99
CA ASP A 1035 -10.51 -10.05 -43.55
C ASP A 1035 -11.04 -8.84 -42.78
N VAL A 1036 -12.31 -8.91 -42.35
CA VAL A 1036 -12.93 -7.88 -41.51
C VAL A 1036 -12.29 -7.86 -40.11
N VAL A 1037 -11.98 -9.03 -39.54
CA VAL A 1037 -11.34 -9.13 -38.22
C VAL A 1037 -9.94 -8.52 -38.26
N VAL A 1038 -9.12 -8.86 -39.25
CA VAL A 1038 -7.76 -8.30 -39.39
C VAL A 1038 -7.82 -6.78 -39.52
N LYS A 1039 -8.74 -6.24 -40.33
CA LYS A 1039 -8.90 -4.79 -40.47
C LYS A 1039 -9.30 -4.12 -39.15
N ASN A 1040 -10.26 -4.69 -38.42
CA ASN A 1040 -10.73 -4.15 -37.15
C ASN A 1040 -9.64 -4.17 -36.08
N ASP A 1041 -8.93 -5.30 -35.98
CA ASP A 1041 -7.77 -5.48 -35.10
C ASP A 1041 -6.67 -4.46 -35.40
N ASN A 1042 -6.40 -4.20 -36.68
CA ASN A 1042 -5.44 -3.20 -37.12
C ASN A 1042 -5.88 -1.77 -36.77
N GLU A 1043 -7.17 -1.43 -36.92
CA GLU A 1043 -7.70 -0.11 -36.55
C GLU A 1043 -7.59 0.11 -35.03
N LEU A 1044 -7.96 -0.88 -34.21
CA LEU A 1044 -7.81 -0.84 -32.75
C LEU A 1044 -6.34 -0.73 -32.32
N ALA A 1045 -5.46 -1.60 -32.85
CA ALA A 1045 -4.05 -1.59 -32.51
C ALA A 1045 -3.38 -0.27 -32.91
N THR A 1046 -3.72 0.29 -34.07
CA THR A 1046 -3.19 1.59 -34.53
C THR A 1046 -3.57 2.71 -33.56
N LEU A 1047 -4.83 2.78 -33.12
CA LEU A 1047 -5.26 3.80 -32.16
C LEU A 1047 -4.52 3.65 -30.83
N ILE A 1048 -4.56 2.45 -30.24
CA ILE A 1048 -4.06 2.22 -28.88
C ILE A 1048 -2.55 2.39 -28.79
N ILE A 1049 -1.79 1.81 -29.73
CA ILE A 1049 -0.34 1.98 -29.77
C ILE A 1049 0.03 3.45 -30.03
N GLY A 1050 -0.76 4.16 -30.85
CA GLY A 1050 -0.45 5.54 -31.23
C GLY A 1050 -0.63 6.56 -30.12
N ILE A 1051 -1.54 6.30 -29.16
CA ILE A 1051 -1.77 7.19 -28.02
C ILE A 1051 -0.99 6.78 -26.76
N SER A 1052 -0.30 5.63 -26.78
CA SER A 1052 0.35 5.08 -25.58
C SER A 1052 1.84 5.39 -25.52
N ASP A 1053 2.32 5.71 -24.31
CA ASP A 1053 3.75 5.77 -24.02
C ASP A 1053 4.35 4.36 -23.88
N ILE A 1054 3.60 3.47 -23.22
CA ILE A 1054 3.96 2.06 -23.01
C ILE A 1054 2.80 1.16 -23.44
N THR A 1055 3.12 0.16 -24.27
CA THR A 1055 2.18 -0.92 -24.63
C THR A 1055 2.65 -2.26 -24.07
N LEU A 1056 1.86 -2.85 -23.18
CA LEU A 1056 2.06 -4.21 -22.66
C LEU A 1056 1.51 -5.23 -23.66
N VAL A 1057 2.38 -6.05 -24.23
CA VAL A 1057 2.02 -7.17 -25.11
C VAL A 1057 1.86 -8.42 -24.27
N ASN A 1058 0.62 -8.81 -23.99
CA ASN A 1058 0.28 -9.93 -23.12
C ASN A 1058 0.06 -11.21 -23.94
N VAL A 1059 0.87 -12.23 -23.65
CA VAL A 1059 0.98 -13.50 -24.40
C VAL A 1059 0.66 -14.66 -23.47
N MET A 1060 -0.11 -15.65 -23.93
CA MET A 1060 -0.38 -16.85 -23.14
C MET A 1060 0.69 -17.92 -23.40
N GLY A 1061 1.35 -18.37 -22.34
CA GLY A 1061 2.45 -19.32 -22.41
C GLY A 1061 3.67 -18.79 -23.18
N GLU A 1062 4.49 -19.71 -23.68
CA GLU A 1062 5.73 -19.41 -24.41
C GLU A 1062 5.60 -19.68 -25.93
N ASN A 1063 4.37 -19.66 -26.46
CA ASN A 1063 4.12 -20.03 -27.85
C ASN A 1063 4.49 -18.90 -28.82
N LEU A 1064 5.57 -19.10 -29.59
CA LEU A 1064 6.02 -18.16 -30.62
C LEU A 1064 4.97 -17.89 -31.71
N CYS A 1065 4.05 -18.84 -31.98
CA CYS A 1065 2.96 -18.62 -32.93
C CYS A 1065 1.96 -17.56 -32.43
N GLU A 1066 1.68 -17.51 -31.13
CA GLU A 1066 0.80 -16.48 -30.55
C GLU A 1066 1.45 -15.11 -30.60
N VAL A 1067 2.74 -15.04 -30.30
CA VAL A 1067 3.56 -13.84 -30.44
C VAL A 1067 3.49 -13.33 -31.89
N GLN A 1068 3.72 -14.20 -32.87
CA GLN A 1068 3.63 -13.83 -34.28
C GLN A 1068 2.23 -13.31 -34.64
N ASN A 1069 1.18 -13.93 -34.11
CA ASN A 1069 -0.19 -13.56 -34.42
C ASN A 1069 -0.57 -12.15 -33.92
N ILE A 1070 -0.15 -11.82 -32.69
CA ILE A 1070 -0.36 -10.49 -32.10
C ILE A 1070 0.49 -9.45 -32.84
N LEU A 1071 1.75 -9.78 -33.10
CA LEU A 1071 2.70 -8.83 -33.66
C LEU A 1071 2.45 -8.49 -35.11
N GLN A 1072 1.93 -9.41 -35.94
CA GLN A 1072 1.54 -9.05 -37.31
C GLN A 1072 0.56 -7.88 -37.34
N VAL A 1073 -0.40 -7.85 -36.40
CA VAL A 1073 -1.36 -6.75 -36.25
C VAL A 1073 -0.68 -5.50 -35.69
N CYS A 1074 0.08 -5.66 -34.60
CA CYS A 1074 0.73 -4.53 -33.93
C CYS A 1074 1.82 -3.88 -34.80
N PHE A 1075 2.48 -4.64 -35.68
CA PHE A 1075 3.60 -4.14 -36.47
C PHE A 1075 3.17 -3.13 -37.54
N GLN A 1076 2.02 -3.35 -38.16
CA GLN A 1076 1.44 -2.34 -39.07
C GLN A 1076 1.15 -1.03 -38.33
N ALA A 1077 0.71 -1.10 -37.06
CA ALA A 1077 0.57 0.07 -36.22
C ALA A 1077 1.94 0.72 -35.91
N PHE A 1078 2.95 -0.07 -35.51
CA PHE A 1078 4.30 0.42 -35.21
C PHE A 1078 4.96 1.13 -36.41
N LEU A 1079 4.83 0.59 -37.63
CA LEU A 1079 5.32 1.25 -38.85
C LEU A 1079 4.64 2.59 -39.10
N LYS A 1080 3.33 2.67 -38.89
CA LYS A 1080 2.59 3.95 -39.01
C LYS A 1080 3.09 4.97 -37.97
N MET A 1081 3.42 4.53 -36.75
CA MET A 1081 4.00 5.41 -35.73
C MET A 1081 5.36 5.95 -36.15
N LYS A 1082 6.20 5.13 -36.80
CA LYS A 1082 7.46 5.58 -37.39
C LYS A 1082 7.25 6.70 -38.42
N ASN A 1083 6.20 6.63 -39.25
CA ASN A 1083 5.90 7.67 -40.24
C ASN A 1083 5.51 9.02 -39.62
N VAL A 1084 4.93 9.00 -38.43
CA VAL A 1084 4.58 10.20 -37.66
C VAL A 1084 5.66 10.57 -36.63
N ASN A 1085 6.86 9.95 -36.71
CA ASN A 1085 8.00 10.15 -35.80
C ASN A 1085 7.71 9.85 -34.32
N ILE A 1086 6.74 8.98 -34.03
CA ILE A 1086 6.46 8.48 -32.69
C ILE A 1086 7.20 7.15 -32.51
N LYS A 1087 7.99 7.03 -31.45
CA LYS A 1087 8.67 5.78 -31.05
C LYS A 1087 8.04 5.24 -29.77
N PRO A 1088 6.97 4.44 -29.86
CA PRO A 1088 6.34 3.85 -28.68
C PRO A 1088 7.32 2.88 -28.00
N SER A 1089 7.08 2.59 -26.73
CA SER A 1089 7.77 1.52 -25.99
C SER A 1089 6.86 0.34 -25.75
N CYS A 1090 7.42 -0.87 -25.76
CA CYS A 1090 6.65 -2.08 -25.51
C CYS A 1090 7.32 -2.99 -24.48
N MET A 1091 6.50 -3.77 -23.78
CA MET A 1091 6.96 -4.81 -22.86
C MET A 1091 6.18 -6.09 -23.09
N PHE A 1092 6.84 -7.24 -23.07
CA PHE A 1092 6.20 -8.54 -23.26
C PHE A 1092 5.94 -9.19 -21.91
N VAL A 1093 4.71 -9.66 -21.71
CA VAL A 1093 4.28 -10.39 -20.51
C VAL A 1093 3.80 -11.76 -20.93
N HIS A 1094 4.58 -12.79 -20.59
CA HIS A 1094 4.23 -14.20 -20.81
C HIS A 1094 3.49 -14.74 -19.59
N GLN A 1095 2.21 -15.04 -19.74
CA GLN A 1095 1.35 -15.61 -18.70
C GLN A 1095 1.46 -17.14 -18.62
N ASN A 1096 1.18 -17.74 -17.46
CA ASN A 1096 1.11 -19.19 -17.24
C ASN A 1096 2.41 -19.96 -17.57
N VAL A 1097 3.55 -19.40 -17.19
CA VAL A 1097 4.87 -20.02 -17.35
C VAL A 1097 5.18 -20.89 -16.13
N SER A 1098 5.58 -22.14 -16.36
CA SER A 1098 5.66 -23.17 -15.31
C SER A 1098 6.96 -23.19 -14.50
N ASP A 1099 8.08 -22.65 -15.02
CA ASP A 1099 9.41 -22.82 -14.41
C ASP A 1099 10.09 -21.49 -14.06
N ILE A 1100 10.57 -21.36 -12.82
CA ILE A 1100 11.29 -20.19 -12.28
C ILE A 1100 12.64 -20.01 -12.99
N SER A 1101 13.22 -21.12 -13.49
CA SER A 1101 14.47 -21.09 -14.23
C SER A 1101 14.33 -20.57 -15.66
N ALA A 1102 13.13 -20.22 -16.13
CA ALA A 1102 12.93 -19.61 -17.44
C ALA A 1102 13.67 -18.25 -17.59
N LYS A 1103 13.81 -17.46 -16.51
CA LYS A 1103 14.54 -16.17 -16.58
C LYS A 1103 16.04 -16.37 -16.84
N ASP A 1104 16.64 -17.43 -16.28
CA ASP A 1104 18.09 -17.71 -16.34
C ASP A 1104 18.50 -18.74 -17.41
N LYS A 1105 17.62 -19.70 -17.76
CA LYS A 1105 17.90 -20.75 -18.76
C LYS A 1105 17.42 -20.43 -20.18
N ASN A 1106 16.63 -19.36 -20.37
CA ASN A 1106 15.99 -19.07 -21.65
C ASN A 1106 16.69 -17.97 -22.45
N GLN A 1107 18.03 -17.82 -22.33
CA GLN A 1107 18.80 -17.02 -23.30
C GLN A 1107 18.50 -17.50 -24.74
N GLY A 1108 18.38 -18.82 -24.95
CA GLY A 1108 17.97 -19.39 -26.24
C GLY A 1108 16.57 -18.93 -26.69
N GLY A 1109 15.56 -18.95 -25.82
CA GLY A 1109 14.21 -18.47 -26.15
C GLY A 1109 14.14 -16.96 -26.37
N ARG A 1110 14.93 -16.16 -25.63
CA ARG A 1110 15.06 -14.71 -25.87
C ARG A 1110 15.70 -14.39 -27.22
N ILE A 1111 16.75 -15.13 -27.59
CA ILE A 1111 17.39 -15.00 -28.91
C ILE A 1111 16.40 -15.38 -30.01
N GLN A 1112 15.70 -16.51 -29.87
CA GLN A 1112 14.66 -16.92 -30.82
C GLN A 1112 13.53 -15.92 -30.94
N LEU A 1113 13.13 -15.30 -29.82
CA LEU A 1113 12.14 -14.22 -29.82
C LEU A 1113 12.66 -13.04 -30.66
N ILE A 1114 13.86 -12.53 -30.40
CA ILE A 1114 14.44 -11.41 -31.18
C ILE A 1114 14.55 -11.75 -32.66
N GLU A 1115 15.10 -12.91 -33.01
CA GLU A 1115 15.22 -13.34 -34.41
C GLU A 1115 13.87 -13.36 -35.11
N LYS A 1116 12.83 -13.84 -34.42
CA LYS A 1116 11.46 -13.85 -34.95
C LYS A 1116 10.86 -12.45 -35.02
N LEU A 1117 11.12 -11.59 -34.04
CA LEU A 1117 10.72 -10.18 -34.07
C LEU A 1117 11.32 -9.49 -35.29
N ASP A 1118 12.61 -9.67 -35.56
CA ASP A 1118 13.31 -9.07 -36.70
C ASP A 1118 12.82 -9.63 -38.04
N GLU A 1119 12.49 -10.93 -38.10
CA GLU A 1119 11.89 -11.54 -39.30
C GLU A 1119 10.51 -10.96 -39.61
N ILE A 1120 9.61 -10.92 -38.62
CA ILE A 1120 8.27 -10.34 -38.77
C ILE A 1120 8.38 -8.86 -39.14
N SER A 1121 9.36 -8.17 -38.54
CA SER A 1121 9.57 -6.75 -38.78
C SER A 1121 9.96 -6.46 -40.23
N ARG A 1122 10.87 -7.25 -40.78
CA ARG A 1122 11.28 -7.12 -42.19
C ARG A 1122 10.13 -7.44 -43.13
N ALA A 1123 9.42 -8.54 -42.89
CA ALA A 1123 8.31 -8.97 -43.74
C ALA A 1123 7.20 -7.91 -43.82
N ALA A 1124 6.78 -7.37 -42.68
CA ALA A 1124 5.72 -6.37 -42.67
C ALA A 1124 6.20 -4.97 -43.13
N ALA A 1125 7.49 -4.65 -43.01
CA ALA A 1125 8.06 -3.45 -43.63
C ALA A 1125 8.07 -3.55 -45.16
N GLU A 1126 8.36 -4.73 -45.72
CA GLU A 1126 8.27 -4.99 -47.17
C GLU A 1126 6.84 -4.80 -47.69
N GLU A 1127 5.81 -5.26 -46.97
CA GLU A 1127 4.40 -5.05 -47.33
C GLU A 1127 4.03 -3.56 -47.41
N GLU A 1128 4.61 -2.72 -46.55
CA GLU A 1128 4.37 -1.26 -46.49
C GLU A 1128 5.38 -0.44 -47.30
N ASN A 1129 6.22 -1.08 -48.13
CA ASN A 1129 7.29 -0.46 -48.93
C ASN A 1129 8.31 0.36 -48.09
N GLN A 1130 8.62 -0.11 -46.88
CA GLN A 1130 9.62 0.49 -45.99
C GLN A 1130 10.82 -0.43 -45.77
N VAL A 1131 11.96 0.15 -45.42
CA VAL A 1131 13.17 -0.61 -45.05
C VAL A 1131 13.39 -0.50 -43.55
N VAL A 1132 13.44 -1.66 -42.89
CA VAL A 1132 13.67 -1.83 -41.45
C VAL A 1132 14.69 -2.95 -41.29
N VAL A 1133 15.73 -2.75 -40.48
CA VAL A 1133 16.79 -3.75 -40.24
C VAL A 1133 16.35 -4.73 -39.15
N GLY A 1134 15.72 -4.23 -38.09
CA GLY A 1134 15.16 -5.05 -37.01
C GLY A 1134 14.08 -4.34 -36.20
N PHE A 1135 13.45 -5.07 -35.29
CA PHE A 1135 12.32 -4.59 -34.48
C PHE A 1135 12.65 -3.35 -33.65
N SER A 1136 13.88 -3.29 -33.14
CA SER A 1136 14.39 -2.18 -32.32
C SER A 1136 14.56 -0.86 -33.08
N ASP A 1137 14.50 -0.87 -34.42
CA ASP A 1137 14.54 0.36 -35.23
C ASP A 1137 13.23 1.16 -35.12
N ILE A 1138 12.13 0.47 -34.80
CA ILE A 1138 10.78 1.03 -34.77
C ILE A 1138 10.35 1.31 -33.33
N ILE A 1139 10.70 0.42 -32.41
CA ILE A 1139 10.25 0.44 -31.02
C ILE A 1139 11.46 0.42 -30.10
N LYS A 1140 11.42 1.16 -29.00
CA LYS A 1140 12.43 1.00 -27.94
C LYS A 1140 12.12 -0.24 -27.12
N PHE A 1141 12.96 -1.26 -27.26
CA PHE A 1141 12.80 -2.57 -26.63
C PHE A 1141 14.15 -3.16 -26.23
N ASP A 1142 14.28 -3.61 -24.99
CA ASP A 1142 15.40 -4.41 -24.49
C ASP A 1142 14.88 -5.77 -23.97
N VAL A 1143 15.27 -6.85 -24.65
CA VAL A 1143 14.85 -8.22 -24.32
C VAL A 1143 15.21 -8.63 -22.89
N ASN A 1144 16.25 -8.04 -22.29
CA ASN A 1144 16.73 -8.44 -20.97
C ASN A 1144 15.90 -7.82 -19.86
N THR A 1145 15.33 -6.63 -20.09
CA THR A 1145 14.60 -5.86 -19.08
C THR A 1145 13.10 -5.75 -19.34
N ASP A 1146 12.66 -5.94 -20.58
CA ASP A 1146 11.29 -5.65 -21.02
C ASP A 1146 10.48 -6.92 -21.30
N VAL A 1147 11.01 -8.11 -20.97
CA VAL A 1147 10.32 -9.40 -21.06
C VAL A 1147 10.12 -9.99 -19.67
N PHE A 1148 8.86 -10.20 -19.30
CA PHE A 1148 8.44 -10.73 -18.00
C PHE A 1148 7.71 -12.06 -18.14
N TYR A 1149 8.02 -12.99 -17.23
CA TYR A 1149 7.40 -14.33 -17.19
C TYR A 1149 6.60 -14.47 -15.90
N PHE A 1150 5.32 -14.79 -16.04
CA PHE A 1150 4.35 -14.85 -14.95
C PHE A 1150 3.93 -16.30 -14.73
N LYS A 1151 3.88 -16.72 -13.46
CA LYS A 1151 3.29 -18.02 -13.10
C LYS A 1151 1.77 -18.00 -13.30
N ASN A 1152 1.12 -19.15 -13.07
CA ASN A 1152 -0.34 -19.20 -12.97
C ASN A 1152 -0.83 -18.27 -11.86
N LEU A 1153 -1.98 -17.62 -12.09
CA LEU A 1153 -2.62 -16.72 -11.13
C LEU A 1153 -2.99 -17.42 -9.81
N LEU A 1154 -3.35 -18.71 -9.86
CA LEU A 1154 -3.79 -19.50 -8.70
C LEU A 1154 -2.78 -20.61 -8.38
N GLU A 1155 -2.65 -20.95 -7.09
CA GLU A 1155 -1.84 -22.05 -6.58
C GLU A 1155 -2.65 -23.36 -6.50
N GLY A 1156 -3.30 -23.74 -7.60
CA GLY A 1156 -4.13 -24.94 -7.70
C GLY A 1156 -5.32 -24.79 -8.66
N ASP A 1157 -6.23 -25.76 -8.59
CA ASP A 1157 -7.46 -25.75 -9.39
C ASP A 1157 -8.57 -24.94 -8.69
N PRO A 1158 -9.31 -24.07 -9.41
CA PRO A 1158 -10.52 -23.45 -8.87
C PRO A 1158 -11.59 -24.53 -8.53
N PRO A 1159 -12.54 -24.25 -7.62
CA PRO A 1159 -12.93 -22.93 -7.11
C PRO A 1159 -12.29 -22.49 -5.79
N MET A 1160 -11.51 -23.36 -5.12
CA MET A 1160 -10.91 -23.08 -3.80
C MET A 1160 -9.40 -22.82 -3.86
N ALA A 1161 -8.77 -22.67 -5.03
CA ALA A 1161 -7.34 -22.38 -5.11
C ALA A 1161 -7.02 -20.92 -4.76
N PRO A 1162 -6.13 -20.65 -3.78
CA PRO A 1162 -5.72 -19.28 -3.45
C PRO A 1162 -4.85 -18.64 -4.54
N PRO A 1163 -4.77 -17.29 -4.56
CA PRO A 1163 -3.84 -16.58 -5.44
C PRO A 1163 -2.38 -17.01 -5.20
N ASN A 1164 -1.62 -17.14 -6.29
CA ASN A 1164 -0.22 -17.51 -6.25
C ASN A 1164 0.65 -16.32 -5.79
N PRO A 1165 1.42 -16.43 -4.70
CA PRO A 1165 2.29 -15.34 -4.22
C PRO A 1165 3.37 -14.91 -5.22
N SER A 1166 3.85 -15.82 -6.08
CA SER A 1166 4.81 -15.45 -7.12
C SER A 1166 4.17 -14.57 -8.20
N TYR A 1167 2.87 -14.71 -8.46
CA TYR A 1167 2.17 -13.87 -9.44
C TYR A 1167 2.12 -12.42 -8.96
N SER A 1168 1.73 -12.19 -7.70
CA SER A 1168 1.66 -10.84 -7.13
C SER A 1168 3.05 -10.18 -7.10
N GLN A 1169 4.10 -10.92 -6.77
CA GLN A 1169 5.48 -10.42 -6.84
C GLN A 1169 5.90 -10.00 -8.25
N ASN A 1170 5.59 -10.81 -9.27
CA ASN A 1170 5.91 -10.48 -10.67
C ASN A 1170 5.13 -9.26 -11.16
N VAL A 1171 3.87 -9.10 -10.74
CA VAL A 1171 3.06 -7.90 -10.99
C VAL A 1171 3.71 -6.66 -10.38
N GLN A 1172 4.23 -6.77 -9.15
CA GLN A 1172 4.92 -5.66 -8.48
C GLN A 1172 6.23 -5.27 -9.19
N GLU A 1173 7.02 -6.25 -9.67
CA GLU A 1173 8.24 -6.01 -10.45
C GLU A 1173 7.90 -5.28 -11.77
N LEU A 1174 6.87 -5.75 -12.49
CA LEU A 1174 6.39 -5.11 -13.72
C LEU A 1174 5.89 -3.69 -13.46
N LYS A 1175 5.09 -3.48 -12.41
CA LYS A 1175 4.59 -2.15 -12.03
C LYS A 1175 5.73 -1.18 -11.74
N LYS A 1176 6.74 -1.62 -10.99
CA LYS A 1176 7.93 -0.81 -10.69
C LYS A 1176 8.65 -0.40 -11.98
N ARG A 1177 8.81 -1.33 -12.93
CA ARG A 1177 9.45 -1.05 -14.22
C ARG A 1177 8.66 0.00 -15.03
N VAL A 1178 7.34 -0.19 -15.14
CA VAL A 1178 6.41 0.73 -15.85
C VAL A 1178 6.48 2.14 -15.27
N LEU A 1179 6.37 2.28 -13.93
CA LEU A 1179 6.38 3.60 -13.29
C LEU A 1179 7.76 4.27 -13.37
N SER A 1180 8.85 3.51 -13.44
CA SER A 1180 10.21 4.05 -13.59
C SER A 1180 10.57 4.53 -15.01
N ILE A 1181 9.61 4.68 -15.92
CA ILE A 1181 9.86 5.06 -17.33
C ILE A 1181 10.76 6.28 -17.52
N SER A 1182 10.61 7.31 -16.68
CA SER A 1182 11.44 8.52 -16.72
C SER A 1182 12.94 8.23 -16.61
N THR A 1183 13.32 7.15 -15.93
CA THR A 1183 14.73 6.76 -15.71
C THR A 1183 15.37 6.10 -16.93
N TRP A 1184 14.60 5.39 -17.75
CA TRP A 1184 15.12 4.63 -18.89
C TRP A 1184 14.62 5.17 -20.24
N GLN A 1185 13.76 6.19 -20.22
CA GLN A 1185 13.21 6.82 -21.42
C GLN A 1185 13.01 8.33 -21.24
N GLN A 1186 14.13 9.06 -21.21
CA GLN A 1186 14.20 10.52 -20.94
C GLN A 1186 13.35 11.42 -21.87
N ASN A 1187 12.88 10.92 -23.02
CA ASN A 1187 12.07 11.68 -23.99
C ASN A 1187 10.57 11.31 -23.98
N CYS A 1188 10.10 10.46 -23.04
CA CYS A 1188 8.69 10.05 -22.99
C CYS A 1188 7.81 10.92 -22.11
N VAL A 1189 8.39 11.86 -21.37
CA VAL A 1189 7.65 12.74 -20.46
C VAL A 1189 7.99 14.19 -20.80
N GLN A 1190 7.47 14.66 -21.93
CA GLN A 1190 7.48 16.07 -22.32
C GLN A 1190 6.07 16.59 -22.45
#